data_AF-A0A9Q5HTM9-F1
#
_entry.id   AF-A0A9Q5HTM9-F1
#
_cell.length_a   1.000
_cell.length_b   1.000
_cell.length_c   1.000
_cell.angle_alpha   90.00
_cell.angle_beta   90.00
_cell.angle_gamma   90.00
#
_symmetry.space_group_name_H-M   'P 1'
#
loop_
_entity.id
_entity.type
_entity.pdbx_description
1 polymer ?
#
loop_
_entity_poly.entity_id
_entity_poly.type
_entity_poly.pdbx_seq_one_letter_code
_entity_poly.pdbx_strand_id
1 'polypeptide(L)'
;MSRLIKKFLDLTAHSQTEAMKHNAREPKLVVAHFMVGNTAPYNPYDWEEDIRLASILQRDGFALNVGKEDWQFDQVSACFEAAERSATNFKLFISFDMSSLGSSSLQDISLMKRYIQEFACHSHYMHYNRKALVSTFAGENSLFGCPDCESGWMLVKDTLEEVCPIFFVPSFFTDPRRFRSMRCLDGAFNWNGCWPVHLSSDSPPEEIRHPKLLSDIEYLHNLRSSDGHRKTYMASVSPWFFTWIYRGDDWLLVRRWQQLIAMRDDIDIVQVISWNDYGESHYIGPIKGAQPNSESWVDGFDHTAWLHLCGYFAHAFKAEHKIPLISGTDFKTNEDCIFVWTRPHPRDAEAYADPVGRPRGWDLLLTAAKCYMTFFIDFWFAAKTEDVYWVVVLACAPAHVSLRCTGGDDDDLTSGMPIHNPDDMEVLSVNHRIPAGLSMISCPFIAGGRIRVQLLRRGEEVLNFYPRHFVFDARPKTYNFNAPPTNMVEARDIPADVIPLIVSHLNDRMDLYNATLVNRTLYTATVAILYEELDSRLVSTDKGLIIHHPAHTLLQNPKLARYVRSVKENDDSFLPDEMLISIIGVLKSLPLRELTIRTFKNLGPSVWDTLHQLKDLSSVSIFCMEGPPRILQGWSETLAPTLTHLDLGRCSGVPPTLLIGVFSHLQSLTHLRIKGAHSPSLPYFIAQLPRLRSLDTDYSDAGNVRPMSGQLQMPALEKLTLRASSIDAAGPVGLWGCTQILLSNKIGSLREFRLQTFSALGETSVPRPFILFLAQVHGQALQRFLVGTTLLTLGDVACLCDMFPRLEELSCAFPNYETRGIRDATAHAYNLRSIRINRRLFSVPSLRVPLSKNLSNSGNTLGTSVALTPKDAGCDPDEISAHEESFSITDAEEMMLRPRSCLRQITVGLLSFKGEWVHDASAQESVRFKLEQVQLEDMRGEA
;
A
#
# COMPACT_ATOMS: atom_id res chain seq x y z
N MET A 1 32.56 -38.85 -0.84
CA MET A 1 31.87 -37.54 -0.96
C MET A 1 32.65 -36.51 -1.78
N SER A 2 33.89 -36.14 -1.43
CA SER A 2 34.67 -35.12 -2.16
C SER A 2 34.85 -35.39 -3.68
N ARG A 3 35.08 -36.65 -4.09
CA ARG A 3 35.15 -37.03 -5.52
C ARG A 3 33.80 -36.97 -6.26
N LEU A 4 32.69 -37.17 -5.55
CA LEU A 4 31.33 -37.06 -6.11
C LEU A 4 30.92 -35.60 -6.28
N ILE A 5 31.29 -34.74 -5.33
CA ILE A 5 31.09 -33.28 -5.40
C ILE A 5 31.89 -32.68 -6.55
N LYS A 6 33.15 -33.11 -6.75
CA LYS A 6 33.97 -32.65 -7.88
C LYS A 6 33.41 -33.09 -9.23
N LYS A 7 32.90 -34.33 -9.34
CA LYS A 7 32.26 -34.82 -10.57
C LYS A 7 30.94 -34.11 -10.86
N PHE A 8 30.19 -33.73 -9.83
CA PHE A 8 28.95 -32.96 -9.97
C PHE A 8 29.23 -31.51 -10.40
N LEU A 9 30.29 -30.89 -9.86
CA LEU A 9 30.77 -29.55 -10.26
C LEU A 9 31.38 -29.54 -11.67
N ASP A 10 32.11 -30.58 -12.08
CA ASP A 10 32.67 -30.68 -13.42
C ASP A 10 31.59 -30.98 -14.48
N LEU A 11 30.51 -31.70 -14.12
CA LEU A 11 29.35 -31.96 -14.98
C LEU A 11 28.45 -30.72 -15.13
N THR A 12 28.26 -29.91 -14.07
CA THR A 12 27.57 -28.62 -14.19
C THR A 12 28.41 -27.58 -14.93
N ALA A 13 29.74 -27.60 -14.78
CA ALA A 13 30.63 -26.74 -15.56
C ALA A 13 30.65 -27.12 -17.04
N HIS A 14 30.72 -28.41 -17.40
CA HIS A 14 30.64 -28.84 -18.81
C HIS A 14 29.26 -28.60 -19.43
N SER A 15 28.17 -28.78 -18.68
CA SER A 15 26.81 -28.45 -19.13
C SER A 15 26.63 -26.94 -19.39
N GLN A 16 27.20 -26.08 -18.53
CA GLN A 16 27.22 -24.62 -18.77
C GLN A 16 28.13 -24.21 -19.92
N THR A 17 29.24 -24.91 -20.15
CA THR A 17 30.19 -24.58 -21.23
C THR A 17 29.71 -25.09 -22.60
N GLU A 18 28.96 -26.19 -22.66
CA GLU A 18 28.31 -26.65 -23.90
C GLU A 18 27.01 -25.88 -24.21
N ALA A 19 26.25 -25.44 -23.19
CA ALA A 19 25.13 -24.53 -23.38
C ALA A 19 25.57 -23.13 -23.88
N MET A 20 26.77 -22.67 -23.51
CA MET A 20 27.36 -21.43 -24.04
C MET A 20 27.91 -21.53 -25.47
N LYS A 21 27.95 -22.74 -26.06
CA LYS A 21 28.37 -22.94 -27.46
C LYS A 21 27.20 -22.93 -28.46
N HIS A 22 25.96 -22.84 -28.00
CA HIS A 22 24.84 -22.45 -28.85
C HIS A 22 24.78 -20.91 -28.94
N ASN A 23 25.45 -20.34 -29.95
CA ASN A 23 25.39 -18.93 -30.39
C ASN A 23 24.77 -17.95 -29.38
N ALA A 24 25.58 -17.40 -28.47
CA ALA A 24 25.18 -16.30 -27.59
C ALA A 24 24.81 -15.08 -28.46
N ARG A 25 23.55 -14.99 -28.86
CA ARG A 25 22.98 -13.84 -29.54
C ARG A 25 22.78 -12.77 -28.47
N GLU A 26 23.28 -11.56 -28.71
CA GLU A 26 23.08 -10.41 -27.81
C GLU A 26 21.58 -10.25 -27.46
N PRO A 27 21.25 -9.78 -26.24
CA PRO A 27 19.87 -9.65 -25.80
C PRO A 27 19.11 -8.65 -26.69
N LYS A 28 17.79 -8.88 -26.85
CA LYS A 28 16.90 -7.94 -27.52
C LYS A 28 16.71 -6.71 -26.63
N LEU A 29 16.90 -5.53 -27.20
CA LEU A 29 16.82 -4.25 -26.46
C LEU A 29 15.63 -3.42 -26.93
N VAL A 30 14.96 -2.77 -25.99
CA VAL A 30 13.94 -1.74 -26.27
C VAL A 30 14.35 -0.44 -25.61
N VAL A 31 14.63 0.60 -26.39
CA VAL A 31 15.06 1.92 -25.89
C VAL A 31 14.05 3.00 -26.30
N ALA A 32 14.12 4.18 -25.70
CA ALA A 32 13.29 5.31 -26.11
C ALA A 32 14.16 6.51 -26.55
N HIS A 33 13.74 7.18 -27.62
CA HIS A 33 14.38 8.41 -28.07
C HIS A 33 14.06 9.55 -27.10
N PHE A 34 15.07 10.30 -26.66
CA PHE A 34 14.91 11.35 -25.67
C PHE A 34 15.53 12.65 -26.17
N MET A 35 14.72 13.68 -26.36
CA MET A 35 15.15 15.02 -26.75
C MET A 35 15.76 15.76 -25.57
N VAL A 36 17.10 15.81 -25.48
CA VAL A 36 17.80 16.57 -24.43
C VAL A 36 17.55 18.08 -24.60
N GLY A 37 17.32 18.53 -25.83
CA GLY A 37 16.89 19.90 -26.13
C GLY A 37 15.64 20.37 -25.35
N ASN A 38 14.79 19.44 -24.89
CA ASN A 38 13.59 19.76 -24.11
C ASN A 38 13.83 19.76 -22.59
N THR A 39 15.04 19.48 -22.10
CA THR A 39 15.35 19.33 -20.67
C THR A 39 16.01 20.55 -20.03
N ALA A 40 16.05 21.70 -20.71
CA ALA A 40 16.58 22.93 -20.13
C ALA A 40 16.08 23.24 -18.69
N PRO A 41 14.79 23.01 -18.33
CA PRO A 41 14.30 23.23 -16.97
C PRO A 41 14.32 21.97 -16.07
N TYR A 42 14.84 20.83 -16.54
CA TYR A 42 14.90 19.60 -15.74
C TYR A 42 15.82 19.79 -14.52
N ASN A 43 15.36 19.24 -13.40
CA ASN A 43 16.19 19.00 -12.23
C ASN A 43 16.53 17.49 -12.11
N PRO A 44 17.44 17.09 -11.21
CA PRO A 44 17.85 15.69 -11.12
C PRO A 44 16.73 14.70 -10.75
N TYR A 45 15.66 15.13 -10.06
CA TYR A 45 14.53 14.28 -9.73
C TYR A 45 13.65 13.98 -10.96
N ASP A 46 13.55 14.93 -11.91
CA ASP A 46 12.78 14.72 -13.13
C ASP A 46 13.39 13.57 -13.95
N TRP A 47 14.73 13.55 -14.05
CA TRP A 47 15.50 12.47 -14.66
C TRP A 47 15.30 11.13 -13.95
N GLU A 48 15.41 11.10 -12.62
CA GLU A 48 15.22 9.87 -11.85
C GLU A 48 13.83 9.28 -12.02
N GLU A 49 12.79 10.13 -12.08
CA GLU A 49 11.43 9.69 -12.29
C GLU A 49 11.23 9.12 -13.70
N ASP A 50 11.77 9.76 -14.73
CA ASP A 50 11.69 9.27 -16.11
C ASP A 50 12.43 7.94 -16.28
N ILE A 51 13.65 7.81 -15.71
CA ILE A 51 14.44 6.58 -15.74
C ILE A 51 13.70 5.44 -15.04
N ARG A 52 13.15 5.69 -13.84
CA ARG A 52 12.42 4.68 -13.07
C ARG A 52 11.16 4.23 -13.81
N LEU A 53 10.38 5.18 -14.33
CA LEU A 53 9.16 4.89 -15.07
C LEU A 53 9.47 4.11 -16.35
N ALA A 54 10.48 4.52 -17.10
CA ALA A 54 10.93 3.83 -18.30
C ALA A 54 11.36 2.38 -17.97
N SER A 55 12.14 2.20 -16.91
CA SER A 55 12.66 0.90 -16.49
C SER A 55 11.53 -0.07 -16.07
N ILE A 56 10.61 0.35 -15.21
CA ILE A 56 9.48 -0.48 -14.74
C ILE A 56 8.64 -0.96 -15.92
N LEU A 57 8.41 -0.08 -16.89
CA LEU A 57 7.65 -0.36 -18.09
C LEU A 57 8.50 -0.93 -19.24
N GLN A 58 9.59 -1.65 -18.91
CA GLN A 58 10.33 -2.53 -19.83
C GLN A 58 11.19 -1.82 -20.89
N ARG A 59 11.61 -0.57 -20.66
CA ARG A 59 12.67 0.07 -21.47
C ARG A 59 14.03 -0.23 -20.85
N ASP A 60 14.98 -0.57 -21.70
CA ASP A 60 16.37 -0.86 -21.35
C ASP A 60 17.22 0.41 -21.27
N GLY A 61 16.79 1.49 -21.93
CA GLY A 61 17.55 2.72 -21.93
C GLY A 61 16.98 3.89 -22.72
N PHE A 62 17.68 5.02 -22.65
CA PHE A 62 17.43 6.20 -23.47
C PHE A 62 18.52 6.43 -24.53
N ALA A 63 18.07 6.76 -25.74
CA ALA A 63 18.88 7.33 -26.80
C ALA A 63 18.83 8.85 -26.65
N LEU A 64 19.84 9.45 -26.01
CA LEU A 64 19.90 10.86 -25.67
C LEU A 64 20.24 11.68 -26.93
N ASN A 65 19.23 12.29 -27.53
CA ASN A 65 19.36 13.19 -28.67
C ASN A 65 19.96 14.52 -28.21
N VAL A 66 21.18 14.82 -28.69
CA VAL A 66 21.94 16.02 -28.28
C VAL A 66 22.22 16.95 -29.47
N GLY A 67 22.00 18.24 -29.24
CA GLY A 67 22.29 19.34 -30.16
C GLY A 67 23.55 20.13 -29.79
N LYS A 68 23.64 21.35 -30.30
CA LYS A 68 24.86 22.19 -30.25
C LYS A 68 25.04 22.99 -28.95
N GLU A 69 23.98 23.17 -28.16
CA GLU A 69 24.02 24.03 -26.98
C GLU A 69 24.77 23.36 -25.81
N ASP A 70 25.72 24.09 -25.21
CA ASP A 70 26.62 23.55 -24.18
C ASP A 70 25.89 23.00 -22.95
N TRP A 71 24.76 23.60 -22.55
CA TRP A 71 23.98 23.16 -21.39
C TRP A 71 23.40 21.75 -21.54
N GLN A 72 23.26 21.25 -22.78
CA GLN A 72 22.80 19.88 -23.01
C GLN A 72 23.82 18.87 -22.47
N PHE A 73 25.12 19.19 -22.49
CA PHE A 73 26.16 18.34 -21.92
C PHE A 73 25.97 18.15 -20.42
N ASP A 74 25.65 19.23 -19.71
CA ASP A 74 25.39 19.20 -18.26
C ASP A 74 24.11 18.39 -17.94
N GLN A 75 23.08 18.50 -18.78
CA GLN A 75 21.86 17.68 -18.64
C GLN A 75 22.10 16.20 -18.89
N VAL A 76 22.98 15.84 -19.85
CA VAL A 76 23.41 14.45 -20.04
C VAL A 76 24.16 13.95 -18.80
N SER A 77 25.07 14.75 -18.23
CA SER A 77 25.77 14.41 -16.98
C SER A 77 24.78 14.15 -15.84
N ALA A 78 23.80 15.05 -15.66
CA ALA A 78 22.75 14.90 -14.66
C ALA A 78 21.90 13.62 -14.88
N CYS A 79 21.65 13.24 -16.14
CA CYS A 79 20.94 12.01 -16.50
C CYS A 79 21.75 10.75 -16.09
N PHE A 80 23.07 10.74 -16.31
CA PHE A 80 23.94 9.65 -15.88
C PHE A 80 24.00 9.51 -14.35
N GLU A 81 24.11 10.63 -13.63
CA GLU A 81 24.03 10.64 -12.16
C GLU A 81 22.66 10.12 -11.66
N ALA A 82 21.57 10.53 -12.30
CA ALA A 82 20.24 10.04 -11.98
C ALA A 82 20.10 8.54 -12.24
N ALA A 83 20.73 8.01 -13.29
CA ALA A 83 20.76 6.58 -13.57
C ALA A 83 21.46 5.81 -12.44
N GLU A 84 22.59 6.30 -11.92
CA GLU A 84 23.27 5.71 -10.76
C GLU A 84 22.40 5.71 -9.51
N ARG A 85 21.73 6.83 -9.23
CA ARG A 85 20.87 6.98 -8.03
C ARG A 85 19.58 6.16 -8.12
N SER A 86 19.10 5.87 -9.34
CA SER A 86 17.85 5.12 -9.54
C SER A 86 17.90 3.66 -9.07
N ALA A 87 19.10 3.10 -8.84
CA ALA A 87 19.33 1.68 -8.53
C ALA A 87 18.73 0.71 -9.58
N THR A 88 18.56 1.17 -10.82
CA THR A 88 18.11 0.35 -11.95
C THR A 88 19.30 -0.07 -12.83
N ASN A 89 19.12 -1.08 -13.67
CA ASN A 89 20.11 -1.44 -14.71
C ASN A 89 19.97 -0.59 -16.00
N PHE A 90 19.22 0.52 -15.92
CA PHE A 90 18.88 1.35 -17.07
C PHE A 90 20.14 1.93 -17.73
N LYS A 91 20.16 1.92 -19.07
CA LYS A 91 21.32 2.32 -19.86
C LYS A 91 21.06 3.59 -20.66
N LEU A 92 22.11 4.32 -20.98
CA LEU A 92 22.06 5.56 -21.72
C LEU A 92 23.08 5.50 -22.87
N PHE A 93 22.75 6.07 -24.02
CA PHE A 93 23.72 6.25 -25.10
C PHE A 93 23.42 7.52 -25.89
N ILE A 94 24.43 8.02 -26.59
CA ILE A 94 24.33 9.30 -27.29
C ILE A 94 23.77 9.10 -28.70
N SER A 95 22.78 9.92 -29.04
CA SER A 95 22.25 10.11 -30.38
C SER A 95 22.59 11.53 -30.82
N PHE A 96 23.50 11.69 -31.76
CA PHE A 96 23.90 13.03 -32.22
C PHE A 96 22.87 13.57 -33.21
N ASP A 97 22.30 14.73 -32.92
CA ASP A 97 21.38 15.41 -33.84
C ASP A 97 22.17 16.19 -34.91
N MET A 98 22.35 15.58 -36.07
CA MET A 98 23.11 16.16 -37.17
C MET A 98 22.32 17.23 -37.93
N SER A 99 21.04 17.46 -37.60
CA SER A 99 20.29 18.62 -38.07
C SER A 99 20.61 19.88 -37.23
N SER A 100 21.06 19.69 -35.98
CA SER A 100 21.47 20.78 -35.09
C SER A 100 22.98 20.99 -35.02
N LEU A 101 23.78 19.93 -35.09
CA LEU A 101 25.23 19.97 -34.89
C LEU A 101 25.98 20.51 -36.12
N GLY A 102 27.12 21.17 -35.87
CA GLY A 102 28.08 21.49 -36.92
C GLY A 102 28.63 20.21 -37.57
N SER A 103 28.89 20.24 -38.87
CA SER A 103 29.45 19.08 -39.59
C SER A 103 30.21 19.43 -40.88
N SER A 104 30.66 20.68 -40.99
CA SER A 104 31.34 21.17 -42.20
C SER A 104 32.86 21.05 -42.11
N SER A 105 33.43 20.90 -40.92
CA SER A 105 34.86 20.95 -40.66
C SER A 105 35.33 19.86 -39.69
N LEU A 106 36.63 19.64 -39.63
CA LEU A 106 37.25 18.71 -38.68
C LEU A 106 37.03 19.11 -37.22
N GLN A 107 36.93 20.42 -36.95
CA GLN A 107 36.72 20.94 -35.60
C GLN A 107 35.39 20.47 -35.02
N ASP A 108 34.37 20.25 -35.86
CA ASP A 108 33.03 19.84 -35.44
C ASP A 108 33.02 18.45 -34.78
N ILE A 109 33.98 17.58 -35.12
CA ILE A 109 34.14 16.23 -34.52
C ILE A 109 34.47 16.34 -33.02
N SER A 110 35.09 17.44 -32.59
CA SER A 110 35.57 17.63 -31.21
C SER A 110 34.44 17.54 -30.18
N LEU A 111 33.25 18.05 -30.52
CA LEU A 111 32.09 17.98 -29.63
C LEU A 111 31.61 16.54 -29.45
N MET A 112 31.53 15.77 -30.53
CA MET A 112 31.17 14.35 -30.47
C MET A 112 32.20 13.57 -29.66
N LYS A 113 33.50 13.84 -29.87
CA LYS A 113 34.59 13.24 -29.09
C LYS A 113 34.46 13.54 -27.61
N ARG A 114 34.12 14.78 -27.24
CA ARG A 114 33.91 15.18 -25.84
C ARG A 114 32.83 14.36 -25.14
N TYR A 115 31.68 14.15 -25.78
CA TYR A 115 30.60 13.31 -25.23
C TYR A 115 31.07 11.86 -25.00
N ILE A 116 31.80 11.28 -25.96
CA ILE A 116 32.31 9.91 -25.82
C ILE A 116 33.39 9.82 -24.74
N GLN A 117 34.30 10.80 -24.66
CA GLN A 117 35.34 10.86 -23.62
C GLN A 117 34.76 10.89 -22.21
N GLU A 118 33.69 11.66 -22.00
CA GLU A 118 33.08 11.79 -20.68
C GLU A 118 32.27 10.55 -20.30
N PHE A 119 31.39 10.09 -21.20
CA PHE A 119 30.31 9.18 -20.79
C PHE A 119 30.55 7.72 -21.19
N ALA A 120 31.33 7.42 -22.23
CA ALA A 120 31.37 6.07 -22.80
C ALA A 120 31.92 5.00 -21.86
N CYS A 121 32.75 5.37 -20.87
CA CYS A 121 33.28 4.46 -19.85
C CYS A 121 32.38 4.31 -18.63
N HIS A 122 31.26 5.04 -18.56
CA HIS A 122 30.34 5.00 -17.44
C HIS A 122 29.63 3.62 -17.38
N SER A 123 29.43 3.11 -16.17
CA SER A 123 28.71 1.85 -15.89
C SER A 123 27.29 1.78 -16.50
N HIS A 124 26.62 2.92 -16.68
CA HIS A 124 25.30 3.05 -17.26
C HIS A 124 25.33 3.34 -18.78
N TYR A 125 26.51 3.46 -19.40
CA TYR A 125 26.58 3.63 -20.85
C TYR A 125 26.23 2.32 -21.56
N MET A 126 25.34 2.39 -22.56
CA MET A 126 24.94 1.21 -23.32
C MET A 126 26.08 0.75 -24.22
N HIS A 127 26.58 -0.45 -23.95
CA HIS A 127 27.52 -1.14 -24.83
C HIS A 127 26.79 -2.25 -25.56
N TYR A 128 27.03 -2.36 -26.87
CA TYR A 128 26.49 -3.42 -27.73
C TYR A 128 27.65 -4.08 -28.48
N ASN A 129 27.68 -5.42 -28.51
CA ASN A 129 28.85 -6.18 -28.98
C ASN A 129 30.17 -5.71 -28.33
N ARG A 130 30.13 -5.38 -27.03
CA ARG A 130 31.26 -4.87 -26.22
C ARG A 130 31.85 -3.54 -26.70
N LYS A 131 31.13 -2.79 -27.52
CA LYS A 131 31.51 -1.46 -28.01
C LYS A 131 30.47 -0.42 -27.58
N ALA A 132 30.87 0.82 -27.37
CA ALA A 132 29.97 1.91 -26.98
C ALA A 132 28.98 2.20 -28.12
N LEU A 133 27.68 2.07 -27.86
CA LEU A 133 26.65 2.32 -28.87
C LEU A 133 26.54 3.82 -29.13
N VAL A 134 26.63 4.22 -30.40
CA VAL A 134 26.45 5.61 -30.85
C VAL A 134 25.47 5.62 -32.01
N SER A 135 24.52 6.55 -31.98
CA SER A 135 23.56 6.75 -33.07
C SER A 135 23.51 8.21 -33.51
N THR A 136 22.72 8.49 -34.52
CA THR A 136 22.46 9.85 -35.00
C THR A 136 21.00 9.98 -35.43
N PHE A 137 20.50 11.22 -35.37
CA PHE A 137 19.40 11.65 -36.22
C PHE A 137 20.00 12.37 -37.44
N ALA A 138 19.67 11.91 -38.65
CA ALA A 138 20.29 12.34 -39.91
C ALA A 138 21.82 12.16 -39.92
N GLY A 139 22.49 12.84 -40.84
CA GLY A 139 23.97 12.90 -40.93
C GLY A 139 24.52 12.43 -42.27
N GLU A 140 23.70 11.94 -43.19
CA GLU A 140 24.13 11.48 -44.52
C GLU A 140 24.77 12.57 -45.39
N ASN A 141 24.56 13.84 -45.03
CA ASN A 141 25.15 15.02 -45.69
C ASN A 141 26.27 15.67 -44.86
N SER A 142 26.61 15.12 -43.70
CA SER A 142 27.69 15.60 -42.82
C SER A 142 29.04 15.11 -43.33
N LEU A 143 29.87 16.02 -43.84
CA LEU A 143 31.11 15.69 -44.54
C LEU A 143 32.38 15.90 -43.69
N PHE A 144 32.35 16.77 -42.68
CA PHE A 144 33.50 17.06 -41.79
C PHE A 144 34.79 17.47 -42.54
N GLY A 145 34.64 18.09 -43.71
CA GLY A 145 35.76 18.47 -44.59
C GLY A 145 36.27 17.35 -45.51
N CYS A 146 35.65 16.18 -45.50
CA CYS A 146 35.94 15.06 -46.39
C CYS A 146 35.15 15.14 -47.72
N PRO A 147 35.58 14.42 -48.78
CA PRO A 147 34.93 14.48 -50.09
C PRO A 147 33.53 13.82 -50.13
N ASP A 148 33.24 12.88 -49.23
CA ASP A 148 31.98 12.15 -49.19
C ASP A 148 31.59 11.70 -47.77
N CYS A 149 30.34 11.28 -47.63
CA CYS A 149 29.75 10.82 -46.37
C CYS A 149 30.51 9.62 -45.76
N GLU A 150 30.99 8.68 -46.58
CA GLU A 150 31.67 7.48 -46.06
C GLU A 150 33.02 7.86 -45.43
N SER A 151 33.83 8.65 -46.13
CA SER A 151 35.12 9.14 -45.64
C SER A 151 34.96 10.05 -44.42
N GLY A 152 33.96 10.93 -44.42
CA GLY A 152 33.63 11.78 -43.27
C GLY A 152 33.27 10.98 -42.02
N TRP A 153 32.36 10.01 -42.14
CA TRP A 153 31.93 9.21 -40.98
C TRP A 153 32.94 8.14 -40.57
N MET A 154 33.79 7.65 -41.48
CA MET A 154 34.97 6.87 -41.12
C MET A 154 35.91 7.70 -40.24
N LEU A 155 36.20 8.95 -40.63
CA LEU A 155 37.04 9.84 -39.84
C LEU A 155 36.45 10.15 -38.47
N VAL A 156 35.14 10.41 -38.38
CA VAL A 156 34.44 10.57 -37.09
C VAL A 156 34.62 9.32 -36.25
N LYS A 157 34.30 8.13 -36.79
CA LYS A 157 34.39 6.87 -36.04
C LYS A 157 35.81 6.61 -35.55
N ASP A 158 36.82 6.75 -36.42
CA ASP A 158 38.24 6.57 -36.07
C ASP A 158 38.64 7.53 -34.93
N THR A 159 38.19 8.79 -34.99
CA THR A 159 38.47 9.80 -33.96
C THR A 159 37.83 9.48 -32.61
N LEU A 160 36.62 8.90 -32.62
CA LEU A 160 35.94 8.46 -31.41
C LEU A 160 36.57 7.16 -30.87
N GLU A 161 37.05 6.27 -31.74
CA GLU A 161 37.72 5.02 -31.36
C GLU A 161 39.08 5.22 -30.69
N GLU A 162 39.69 6.41 -30.79
CA GLU A 162 40.84 6.81 -29.95
C GLU A 162 40.50 6.82 -28.45
N VAL A 163 39.22 6.93 -28.11
CA VAL A 163 38.70 6.98 -26.74
C VAL A 163 38.26 5.60 -26.28
N CYS A 164 37.34 4.99 -27.02
CA CYS A 164 36.84 3.65 -26.77
C CYS A 164 36.24 3.02 -28.04
N PRO A 165 36.18 1.68 -28.16
CA PRO A 165 35.59 1.03 -29.32
C PRO A 165 34.13 1.45 -29.57
N ILE A 166 33.79 1.83 -30.81
CA ILE A 166 32.46 2.39 -31.16
C ILE A 166 31.62 1.38 -31.95
N PHE A 167 30.34 1.29 -31.58
CA PHE A 167 29.29 0.60 -32.32
C PHE A 167 28.34 1.62 -32.95
N PHE A 168 28.49 1.88 -34.24
CA PHE A 168 27.81 2.98 -34.92
C PHE A 168 26.54 2.53 -35.67
N VAL A 169 25.38 3.01 -35.23
CA VAL A 169 24.06 2.68 -35.77
C VAL A 169 23.25 3.98 -36.04
N PRO A 170 23.55 4.72 -37.12
CA PRO A 170 22.90 5.99 -37.43
C PRO A 170 21.52 5.84 -38.08
N SER A 171 20.73 6.90 -38.01
CA SER A 171 19.53 7.09 -38.84
C SER A 171 19.82 8.01 -40.03
N PHE A 172 20.50 7.49 -41.04
CA PHE A 172 20.70 8.20 -42.30
C PHE A 172 19.45 8.15 -43.18
N PHE A 173 19.00 9.32 -43.64
CA PHE A 173 17.84 9.45 -44.53
C PHE A 173 18.25 9.27 -45.99
N THR A 174 18.70 8.06 -46.34
CA THR A 174 19.22 7.73 -47.68
C THR A 174 18.74 6.36 -48.16
N ASP A 175 18.97 6.05 -49.45
CA ASP A 175 18.63 4.73 -50.03
C ASP A 175 19.40 3.62 -49.28
N PRO A 176 18.69 2.64 -48.66
CA PRO A 176 19.33 1.56 -47.91
C PRO A 176 20.34 0.74 -48.69
N ARG A 177 20.26 0.70 -50.03
CA ARG A 177 21.24 0.01 -50.89
C ARG A 177 22.67 0.50 -50.66
N ARG A 178 22.85 1.76 -50.25
CA ARG A 178 24.17 2.35 -49.94
C ARG A 178 24.83 1.71 -48.72
N PHE A 179 24.06 1.19 -47.76
CA PHE A 179 24.60 0.64 -46.50
C PHE A 179 25.49 -0.59 -46.69
N ARG A 180 25.34 -1.30 -47.82
CA ARG A 180 26.19 -2.45 -48.17
C ARG A 180 27.66 -2.07 -48.31
N SER A 181 27.92 -0.91 -48.93
CA SER A 181 29.28 -0.44 -49.21
C SER A 181 29.88 0.41 -48.10
N MET A 182 29.06 0.92 -47.18
CA MET A 182 29.52 1.83 -46.12
C MET A 182 30.18 1.06 -44.98
N ARG A 183 31.48 1.26 -44.75
CA ARG A 183 32.25 0.53 -43.72
C ARG A 183 32.19 1.22 -42.37
N CYS A 184 31.86 2.51 -42.32
CA CYS A 184 31.68 3.23 -41.07
C CYS A 184 30.54 2.64 -40.21
N LEU A 185 29.54 2.01 -40.84
CA LEU A 185 28.33 1.49 -40.19
C LEU A 185 28.51 0.08 -39.60
N ASP A 186 28.22 -0.09 -38.32
CA ASP A 186 28.00 -1.41 -37.68
C ASP A 186 26.52 -1.85 -37.75
N GLY A 187 25.62 -0.89 -38.00
CA GLY A 187 24.18 -1.09 -38.17
C GLY A 187 23.51 0.10 -38.83
N ALA A 188 22.19 0.05 -38.98
CA ALA A 188 21.38 1.20 -39.34
C ALA A 188 20.08 1.24 -38.53
N PHE A 189 19.66 2.45 -38.18
CA PHE A 189 18.39 2.74 -37.55
C PHE A 189 17.39 3.26 -38.60
N ASN A 190 16.25 2.59 -38.72
CA ASN A 190 15.18 3.01 -39.62
C ASN A 190 14.18 3.90 -38.88
N TRP A 191 14.49 5.19 -38.73
CA TRP A 191 13.60 6.16 -38.05
C TRP A 191 12.18 6.15 -38.63
N ASN A 192 12.04 6.26 -39.94
CA ASN A 192 10.75 6.32 -40.63
C ASN A 192 9.99 4.98 -40.69
N GLY A 193 10.55 3.88 -40.17
CA GLY A 193 9.96 2.54 -40.24
C GLY A 193 8.63 2.38 -39.50
N CYS A 194 8.32 3.27 -38.56
CA CYS A 194 7.08 3.26 -37.78
C CYS A 194 5.89 3.92 -38.49
N TRP A 195 6.11 4.64 -39.59
CA TRP A 195 5.07 5.41 -40.27
C TRP A 195 4.97 5.07 -41.77
N PRO A 196 3.77 5.20 -42.37
CA PRO A 196 3.56 4.97 -43.79
C PRO A 196 3.95 6.21 -44.62
N VAL A 197 5.21 6.62 -44.58
CA VAL A 197 5.72 7.86 -45.20
C VAL A 197 5.63 7.92 -46.74
N HIS A 198 5.30 6.79 -47.39
CA HIS A 198 5.10 6.68 -48.83
C HIS A 198 3.70 7.14 -49.29
N LEU A 199 2.76 7.31 -48.36
CA LEU A 199 1.40 7.71 -48.70
C LEU A 199 1.35 9.16 -49.21
N SER A 200 0.50 9.39 -50.20
CA SER A 200 0.15 10.71 -50.72
C SER A 200 -1.35 10.80 -50.96
N SER A 201 -1.88 11.99 -51.22
CA SER A 201 -3.31 12.17 -51.54
C SER A 201 -3.75 11.40 -52.80
N ASP A 202 -2.81 11.02 -53.67
CA ASP A 202 -3.04 10.20 -54.86
C ASP A 202 -2.98 8.68 -54.59
N SER A 203 -2.58 8.25 -53.39
CA SER A 203 -2.53 6.82 -53.04
C SER A 203 -3.91 6.17 -53.11
N PRO A 204 -3.99 4.88 -53.53
CA PRO A 204 -5.23 4.10 -53.53
C PRO A 204 -5.95 4.13 -52.17
N PRO A 205 -7.29 4.28 -52.12
CA PRO A 205 -8.03 4.34 -50.86
C PRO A 205 -7.78 3.14 -49.92
N GLU A 206 -7.63 1.93 -50.48
CA GLU A 206 -7.35 0.72 -49.69
C GLU A 206 -5.97 0.77 -49.03
N GLU A 207 -4.97 1.30 -49.74
CA GLU A 207 -3.61 1.48 -49.21
C GLU A 207 -3.58 2.55 -48.11
N ILE A 208 -4.38 3.61 -48.24
CA ILE A 208 -4.52 4.62 -47.20
C ILE A 208 -5.23 4.04 -45.97
N ARG A 209 -6.29 3.24 -46.12
CA ARG A 209 -7.03 2.65 -44.98
C ARG A 209 -6.18 1.66 -44.18
N HIS A 210 -5.32 0.89 -44.85
CA HIS A 210 -4.50 -0.12 -44.19
C HIS A 210 -3.10 -0.20 -44.86
N PRO A 211 -2.22 0.77 -44.55
CA PRO A 211 -0.92 0.87 -45.22
C PRO A 211 0.01 -0.26 -44.81
N LYS A 212 0.94 -0.61 -45.70
CA LYS A 212 1.99 -1.59 -45.43
C LYS A 212 3.27 -0.87 -44.99
N LEU A 213 3.91 -1.38 -43.94
CA LEU A 213 5.19 -0.87 -43.44
C LEU A 213 6.31 -1.77 -43.95
N LEU A 214 6.73 -1.59 -45.20
CA LEU A 214 7.65 -2.53 -45.88
C LEU A 214 9.13 -2.11 -45.83
N SER A 215 9.45 -0.91 -45.33
CA SER A 215 10.82 -0.39 -45.35
C SER A 215 11.81 -1.25 -44.56
N ASP A 216 11.36 -1.97 -43.51
CA ASP A 216 12.23 -2.90 -42.77
C ASP A 216 12.81 -3.99 -43.66
N ILE A 217 12.05 -4.48 -44.64
CA ILE A 217 12.51 -5.54 -45.55
C ILE A 217 13.68 -5.04 -46.38
N GLU A 218 13.62 -3.79 -46.84
CA GLU A 218 14.69 -3.17 -47.62
C GLU A 218 15.95 -2.95 -46.77
N TYR A 219 15.80 -2.49 -45.53
CA TYR A 219 16.93 -2.35 -44.60
C TYR A 219 17.56 -3.71 -44.31
N LEU A 220 16.76 -4.70 -43.90
CA LEU A 220 17.25 -6.05 -43.57
C LEU A 220 17.95 -6.73 -44.75
N HIS A 221 17.49 -6.51 -45.97
CA HIS A 221 18.12 -7.02 -47.18
C HIS A 221 19.47 -6.33 -47.49
N ASN A 222 19.59 -5.03 -47.21
CA ASN A 222 20.78 -4.25 -47.53
C ASN A 222 21.80 -4.17 -46.38
N LEU A 223 21.43 -4.57 -45.17
CA LEU A 223 22.36 -4.73 -44.03
C LEU A 223 23.07 -6.09 -44.02
N ARG A 224 22.73 -6.99 -44.94
CA ARG A 224 23.45 -8.25 -45.16
C ARG A 224 24.66 -8.01 -46.07
N SER A 225 25.83 -8.35 -45.58
CA SER A 225 27.08 -8.41 -46.32
C SER A 225 27.11 -9.60 -47.28
N SER A 226 27.93 -9.52 -48.34
CA SER A 226 28.18 -10.60 -49.29
C SER A 226 28.86 -11.83 -48.68
N ASP A 227 29.53 -11.69 -47.54
CA ASP A 227 30.16 -12.78 -46.78
C ASP A 227 29.22 -13.47 -45.77
N GLY A 228 27.95 -13.05 -45.72
CA GLY A 228 26.93 -13.61 -44.82
C GLY A 228 26.85 -12.94 -43.45
N HIS A 229 27.75 -12.00 -43.10
CA HIS A 229 27.61 -11.20 -41.89
C HIS A 229 26.46 -10.19 -42.01
N ARG A 230 25.60 -10.11 -40.99
CA ARG A 230 24.49 -9.14 -40.94
C ARG A 230 24.85 -7.99 -40.00
N LYS A 231 24.84 -6.76 -40.50
CA LYS A 231 24.91 -5.55 -39.68
C LYS A 231 23.65 -5.41 -38.81
N THR A 232 23.78 -4.71 -37.68
CA THR A 232 22.68 -4.57 -36.71
C THR A 232 21.51 -3.81 -37.33
N TYR A 233 20.28 -4.31 -37.12
CA TYR A 233 19.08 -3.59 -37.48
C TYR A 233 18.39 -3.03 -36.23
N MET A 234 18.27 -1.69 -36.18
CA MET A 234 17.48 -0.99 -35.18
C MET A 234 16.17 -0.54 -35.83
N ALA A 235 15.04 -1.03 -35.32
CA ALA A 235 13.71 -0.71 -35.83
C ALA A 235 13.05 0.39 -35.00
N SER A 236 12.17 1.19 -35.61
CA SER A 236 11.37 2.18 -34.90
C SER A 236 9.93 1.73 -34.64
N VAL A 237 9.34 2.27 -33.57
CA VAL A 237 7.90 2.22 -33.27
C VAL A 237 7.47 3.56 -32.67
N SER A 238 6.29 4.04 -33.05
CA SER A 238 5.77 5.33 -32.63
C SER A 238 4.24 5.35 -32.73
N PRO A 239 3.53 6.14 -31.90
CA PRO A 239 2.11 6.38 -32.05
C PRO A 239 1.84 7.36 -33.21
N TRP A 240 1.44 8.60 -32.90
CA TRP A 240 1.05 9.63 -33.86
C TRP A 240 2.17 10.62 -34.14
N PHE A 241 2.19 11.17 -35.34
CA PHE A 241 3.02 12.30 -35.73
C PHE A 241 2.11 13.44 -36.21
N PHE A 242 2.12 14.58 -35.51
CA PHE A 242 1.12 15.65 -35.70
C PHE A 242 1.54 16.72 -36.72
N THR A 243 2.75 17.28 -36.59
CA THR A 243 3.18 18.44 -37.38
C THR A 243 3.40 18.13 -38.86
N TRP A 244 3.66 16.86 -39.15
CA TRP A 244 3.57 16.22 -40.46
C TRP A 244 2.63 15.04 -40.29
N ILE A 245 1.42 15.08 -40.83
CA ILE A 245 0.48 13.98 -40.60
C ILE A 245 0.99 12.72 -41.30
N TYR A 246 1.63 11.86 -40.52
CA TYR A 246 1.72 10.45 -40.82
C TYR A 246 0.49 9.76 -40.22
N ARG A 247 -0.25 9.06 -41.07
CA ARG A 247 -1.51 8.44 -40.68
C ARG A 247 -1.29 7.40 -39.57
N GLY A 248 -1.70 7.72 -38.34
CA GLY A 248 -1.66 6.85 -37.16
C GLY A 248 -2.92 5.98 -36.92
N ASP A 249 -3.93 6.09 -37.78
CA ASP A 249 -5.19 5.32 -37.73
C ASP A 249 -4.98 3.81 -37.98
N ASP A 250 -6.05 3.00 -37.86
CA ASP A 250 -6.04 1.54 -38.07
C ASP A 250 -5.12 0.81 -37.07
N TRP A 251 -5.19 1.22 -35.81
CA TRP A 251 -4.35 0.73 -34.72
C TRP A 251 -2.86 0.66 -35.08
N LEU A 252 -2.33 1.64 -35.84
CA LEU A 252 -0.97 1.59 -36.41
C LEU A 252 0.09 1.20 -35.38
N LEU A 253 0.04 1.79 -34.17
CA LEU A 253 0.95 1.48 -33.07
C LEU A 253 0.97 -0.02 -32.73
N VAL A 254 -0.21 -0.62 -32.58
CA VAL A 254 -0.37 -2.04 -32.24
C VAL A 254 0.06 -2.93 -33.40
N ARG A 255 -0.38 -2.60 -34.62
CA ARG A 255 0.01 -3.32 -35.84
C ARG A 255 1.52 -3.31 -36.03
N ARG A 256 2.18 -2.17 -35.77
CA ARG A 256 3.62 -2.03 -35.84
C ARG A 256 4.30 -2.95 -34.83
N TRP A 257 3.87 -2.94 -33.56
CA TRP A 257 4.41 -3.85 -32.56
C TRP A 257 4.22 -5.32 -32.91
N GLN A 258 3.04 -5.71 -33.40
CA GLN A 258 2.78 -7.08 -33.88
C GLN A 258 3.71 -7.48 -35.03
N GLN A 259 3.96 -6.56 -35.98
CA GLN A 259 4.91 -6.77 -37.05
C GLN A 259 6.33 -6.98 -36.51
N LEU A 260 6.81 -6.09 -35.63
CA LEU A 260 8.15 -6.18 -35.03
C LEU A 260 8.34 -7.50 -34.27
N ILE A 261 7.32 -7.94 -33.52
CA ILE A 261 7.38 -9.20 -32.79
C ILE A 261 7.37 -10.41 -33.74
N ALA A 262 6.63 -10.35 -34.85
CA ALA A 262 6.64 -11.40 -35.87
C ALA A 262 8.03 -11.55 -36.54
N MET A 263 8.75 -10.45 -36.74
CA MET A 263 10.12 -10.43 -37.27
C MET A 263 11.21 -10.26 -36.19
N ARG A 264 10.91 -10.58 -34.93
CA ARG A 264 11.81 -10.40 -33.77
C ARG A 264 13.20 -10.97 -33.98
N ASP A 265 13.31 -12.11 -34.67
CA ASP A 265 14.60 -12.76 -34.91
C ASP A 265 15.50 -11.95 -35.84
N ASP A 266 14.94 -11.02 -36.60
CA ASP A 266 15.67 -10.15 -37.52
C ASP A 266 15.95 -8.75 -36.97
N ILE A 267 15.30 -8.36 -35.88
CA ILE A 267 15.48 -7.05 -35.24
C ILE A 267 16.34 -7.19 -33.99
N ASP A 268 17.37 -6.36 -33.86
CA ASP A 268 18.30 -6.44 -32.74
C ASP A 268 17.91 -5.45 -31.62
N ILE A 269 17.50 -4.23 -32.01
CA ILE A 269 17.09 -3.15 -31.09
C ILE A 269 15.79 -2.53 -31.62
N VAL A 270 14.84 -2.23 -30.72
CA VAL A 270 13.68 -1.39 -31.03
C VAL A 270 13.82 -0.06 -30.32
N GLN A 271 13.70 1.04 -31.04
CA GLN A 271 13.65 2.39 -30.48
C GLN A 271 12.23 2.94 -30.58
N VAL A 272 11.66 3.28 -29.43
CA VAL A 272 10.38 3.98 -29.34
C VAL A 272 10.62 5.47 -29.59
N ILE A 273 9.97 6.00 -30.63
CA ILE A 273 10.04 7.41 -31.01
C ILE A 273 8.71 8.03 -30.56
N SER A 274 8.66 8.85 -29.52
CA SER A 274 9.74 9.32 -28.64
C SER A 274 9.29 9.32 -27.18
N TRP A 275 10.21 9.55 -26.25
CA TRP A 275 9.86 9.82 -24.85
C TRP A 275 9.22 11.19 -24.68
N ASN A 276 9.83 12.27 -25.19
CA ASN A 276 9.46 13.66 -24.86
C ASN A 276 9.55 14.65 -26.04
N ASP A 277 9.39 14.20 -27.28
CA ASP A 277 9.30 15.12 -28.41
C ASP A 277 7.86 15.64 -28.58
N TYR A 278 7.58 16.74 -27.88
CA TYR A 278 6.28 17.41 -27.88
C TYR A 278 5.97 18.11 -29.20
N GLY A 279 6.99 18.69 -29.83
CA GLY A 279 6.88 19.43 -31.07
C GLY A 279 6.27 18.58 -32.19
N GLU A 280 6.64 17.32 -32.28
CA GLU A 280 6.12 16.38 -33.30
C GLU A 280 4.95 15.51 -32.80
N SER A 281 4.61 15.63 -31.52
CA SER A 281 3.50 14.93 -30.81
C SER A 281 3.60 13.41 -30.76
N HIS A 282 4.75 12.83 -31.10
CA HIS A 282 4.99 11.40 -30.95
C HIS A 282 5.55 11.00 -29.56
N TYR A 283 5.52 11.90 -28.58
CA TYR A 283 5.91 11.58 -27.20
C TYR A 283 4.96 10.54 -26.57
N ILE A 284 5.51 9.72 -25.69
CA ILE A 284 4.74 8.79 -24.84
C ILE A 284 5.06 8.96 -23.35
N GLY A 285 6.11 9.69 -23.01
CA GLY A 285 6.46 10.03 -21.63
C GLY A 285 5.53 11.11 -21.05
N PRO A 286 5.58 11.31 -19.73
CA PRO A 286 4.88 12.42 -19.09
C PRO A 286 5.34 13.77 -19.66
N ILE A 287 4.41 14.71 -19.82
CA ILE A 287 4.74 16.07 -20.27
C ILE A 287 5.51 16.79 -19.15
N LYS A 288 6.80 16.98 -19.39
CA LYS A 288 7.80 17.65 -18.53
C LYS A 288 8.73 18.50 -19.38
N GLY A 289 9.47 19.40 -18.76
CA GLY A 289 10.52 20.14 -19.48
C GLY A 289 9.97 21.33 -20.26
N ALA A 290 10.72 21.73 -21.28
CA ALA A 290 10.31 22.76 -22.24
C ALA A 290 9.51 22.14 -23.40
N GLN A 291 8.51 22.86 -23.88
CA GLN A 291 7.63 22.47 -24.98
C GLN A 291 7.65 23.51 -26.12
N PRO A 292 8.84 23.94 -26.58
CA PRO A 292 9.00 25.19 -27.32
C PRO A 292 8.05 25.33 -28.52
N ASN A 293 7.08 26.23 -28.41
CA ASN A 293 6.07 26.56 -29.42
C ASN A 293 5.07 25.44 -29.75
N SER A 294 4.93 24.43 -28.88
CA SER A 294 4.03 23.29 -29.07
C SER A 294 2.86 23.22 -28.10
N GLU A 295 2.82 24.14 -27.12
CA GLU A 295 1.80 24.21 -26.07
C GLU A 295 0.38 24.21 -26.65
N SER A 296 0.19 24.86 -27.81
CA SER A 296 -1.12 24.99 -28.46
C SER A 296 -1.75 23.67 -28.95
N TRP A 297 -0.97 22.59 -29.11
CA TRP A 297 -1.49 21.26 -29.47
C TRP A 297 -1.11 20.14 -28.49
N VAL A 298 -0.23 20.42 -27.53
CA VAL A 298 0.24 19.44 -26.54
C VAL A 298 -0.48 19.58 -25.19
N ASP A 299 -0.83 20.80 -24.78
CA ASP A 299 -1.47 21.02 -23.48
C ASP A 299 -2.84 20.31 -23.41
N GLY A 300 -2.99 19.41 -22.43
CA GLY A 300 -4.20 18.59 -22.25
C GLY A 300 -4.20 17.25 -22.98
N PHE A 301 -3.12 16.89 -23.68
CA PHE A 301 -2.99 15.63 -24.43
C PHE A 301 -2.00 14.69 -23.76
N ASP A 302 -2.42 14.01 -22.70
CA ASP A 302 -1.59 13.01 -22.02
C ASP A 302 -1.45 11.75 -22.88
N HIS A 303 -0.21 11.34 -23.19
CA HIS A 303 0.10 10.17 -24.02
C HIS A 303 0.55 8.94 -23.22
N THR A 304 0.55 9.01 -21.89
CA THR A 304 1.09 7.94 -21.03
C THR A 304 0.36 6.61 -21.17
N ALA A 305 -0.90 6.57 -21.63
CA ALA A 305 -1.55 5.30 -21.92
C ALA A 305 -0.82 4.48 -23.02
N TRP A 306 -0.23 5.15 -24.03
CA TRP A 306 0.62 4.47 -25.00
C TRP A 306 1.94 4.00 -24.39
N LEU A 307 2.44 4.67 -23.34
CA LEU A 307 3.62 4.23 -22.60
C LEU A 307 3.44 2.86 -21.96
N HIS A 308 2.27 2.65 -21.36
CA HIS A 308 1.87 1.38 -20.73
C HIS A 308 1.66 0.30 -21.80
N LEU A 309 0.94 0.63 -22.88
CA LEU A 309 0.73 -0.29 -24.00
C LEU A 309 2.05 -0.71 -24.68
N CYS A 310 2.97 0.22 -24.89
CA CYS A 310 4.32 -0.08 -25.37
C CYS A 310 5.10 -0.96 -24.40
N GLY A 311 4.87 -0.84 -23.08
CA GLY A 311 5.48 -1.72 -22.07
C GLY A 311 5.07 -3.18 -22.23
N TYR A 312 3.78 -3.43 -22.51
CA TYR A 312 3.27 -4.77 -22.83
C TYR A 312 3.99 -5.38 -24.04
N PHE A 313 4.12 -4.63 -25.13
CA PHE A 313 4.79 -5.14 -26.34
C PHE A 313 6.31 -5.23 -26.21
N ALA A 314 6.94 -4.32 -25.47
CA ALA A 314 8.37 -4.37 -25.18
C ALA A 314 8.73 -5.66 -24.43
N HIS A 315 7.91 -6.04 -23.44
CA HIS A 315 8.05 -7.33 -22.76
C HIS A 315 7.95 -8.51 -23.75
N ALA A 316 6.89 -8.53 -24.57
CA ALA A 316 6.67 -9.58 -25.55
C ALA A 316 7.80 -9.67 -26.59
N PHE A 317 8.35 -8.53 -27.03
CA PHE A 317 9.49 -8.48 -27.94
C PHE A 317 10.77 -9.01 -27.29
N LYS A 318 10.95 -8.89 -25.97
CA LYS A 318 12.16 -9.33 -25.29
C LYS A 318 12.15 -10.80 -24.91
N ALA A 319 10.98 -11.41 -24.73
CA ALA A 319 10.81 -12.82 -24.35
C ALA A 319 11.60 -13.80 -25.24
N GLU A 320 12.24 -14.81 -24.64
CA GLU A 320 13.14 -15.75 -25.33
C GLU A 320 12.45 -16.61 -26.40
N HIS A 321 11.14 -16.82 -26.26
CA HIS A 321 10.33 -17.61 -27.17
C HIS A 321 9.37 -16.69 -27.92
N LYS A 322 9.06 -17.00 -29.19
CA LYS A 322 7.96 -16.33 -29.90
C LYS A 322 6.67 -16.61 -29.15
N ILE A 323 6.26 -15.69 -28.29
CA ILE A 323 4.94 -15.72 -27.68
C ILE A 323 3.96 -15.46 -28.84
N PRO A 324 3.08 -16.40 -29.18
CA PRO A 324 2.03 -16.10 -30.15
C PRO A 324 1.12 -15.03 -29.55
N LEU A 325 1.31 -13.78 -29.98
CA LEU A 325 0.39 -12.66 -29.69
C LEU A 325 -1.07 -12.95 -30.11
N ILE A 326 -1.27 -14.00 -30.90
CA ILE A 326 -2.52 -14.43 -31.51
C ILE A 326 -3.32 -15.40 -30.60
N SER A 327 -2.69 -16.03 -29.60
CA SER A 327 -3.41 -16.73 -28.53
C SER A 327 -3.06 -16.10 -27.21
N GLY A 328 -3.94 -15.24 -26.71
CA GLY A 328 -3.82 -14.51 -25.44
C GLY A 328 -3.82 -15.37 -24.17
N THR A 329 -3.08 -16.48 -24.16
CA THR A 329 -3.00 -17.43 -23.06
C THR A 329 -1.73 -17.28 -22.22
N ASP A 330 -0.65 -16.71 -22.76
CA ASP A 330 0.68 -16.87 -22.16
C ASP A 330 1.20 -15.60 -21.45
N PHE A 331 0.66 -14.41 -21.77
CA PHE A 331 0.83 -13.22 -20.95
C PHE A 331 -0.48 -12.92 -20.24
N LYS A 332 -0.68 -13.54 -19.08
CA LYS A 332 -1.76 -13.11 -18.18
C LYS A 332 -1.35 -11.75 -17.63
N THR A 333 -1.91 -10.67 -18.17
CA THR A 333 -2.12 -9.50 -17.33
C THR A 333 -2.95 -9.97 -16.14
N ASN A 334 -2.53 -9.68 -14.91
CA ASN A 334 -3.34 -10.01 -13.73
C ASN A 334 -4.58 -9.10 -13.62
N GLU A 335 -4.67 -8.09 -14.49
CA GLU A 335 -5.72 -7.08 -14.53
C GLU A 335 -6.21 -6.86 -15.96
N ASP A 336 -7.51 -6.60 -16.10
CA ASP A 336 -8.11 -6.19 -17.36
C ASP A 336 -7.71 -4.74 -17.64
N CYS A 337 -7.34 -4.39 -18.87
CA CYS A 337 -7.00 -3.02 -19.26
C CYS A 337 -7.70 -2.62 -20.56
N ILE A 338 -8.14 -1.35 -20.64
CA ILE A 338 -8.75 -0.75 -21.83
C ILE A 338 -7.94 0.49 -22.18
N PHE A 339 -7.48 0.57 -23.43
CA PHE A 339 -6.84 1.75 -24.00
C PHE A 339 -7.76 2.31 -25.08
N VAL A 340 -8.07 3.60 -25.01
CA VAL A 340 -8.93 4.27 -26.01
C VAL A 340 -8.23 5.51 -26.52
N TRP A 341 -8.29 5.74 -27.83
CA TRP A 341 -7.81 6.99 -28.42
C TRP A 341 -8.59 7.35 -29.67
N THR A 342 -8.67 8.66 -29.93
CA THR A 342 -9.37 9.21 -31.09
C THR A 342 -8.95 10.67 -31.29
N ARG A 343 -9.32 11.24 -32.44
CA ARG A 343 -9.16 12.68 -32.68
C ARG A 343 -10.16 13.45 -31.79
N PRO A 344 -9.84 14.69 -31.35
CA PRO A 344 -10.76 15.48 -30.53
C PRO A 344 -11.98 16.01 -31.32
N HIS A 345 -11.93 16.00 -32.65
CA HIS A 345 -12.99 16.53 -33.52
C HIS A 345 -13.08 15.74 -34.84
N PRO A 346 -14.18 15.87 -35.61
CA PRO A 346 -14.30 15.30 -36.95
C PRO A 346 -13.15 15.72 -37.87
N ARG A 347 -12.78 14.83 -38.79
CA ARG A 347 -11.71 15.09 -39.77
C ARG A 347 -11.97 16.34 -40.63
N ASP A 348 -13.22 16.67 -40.89
CA ASP A 348 -13.64 17.80 -41.73
C ASP A 348 -14.05 19.03 -40.91
N ALA A 349 -13.86 19.00 -39.59
CA ALA A 349 -14.22 20.10 -38.70
C ALA A 349 -13.57 21.44 -39.12
N GLU A 350 -14.34 22.51 -38.95
CA GLU A 350 -13.88 23.87 -39.17
C GLU A 350 -13.58 24.54 -37.83
N ALA A 351 -12.29 24.79 -37.59
CA ALA A 351 -11.86 25.46 -36.38
C ALA A 351 -12.15 26.97 -36.46
N TYR A 352 -12.77 27.54 -35.43
CA TYR A 352 -13.24 28.93 -35.47
C TYR A 352 -12.18 29.96 -35.03
N ALA A 353 -11.10 29.54 -34.37
CA ALA A 353 -10.07 30.41 -33.84
C ALA A 353 -8.71 29.69 -33.76
N ASP A 354 -8.25 29.19 -34.91
CA ASP A 354 -6.99 28.44 -35.03
C ASP A 354 -5.82 29.33 -35.49
N PRO A 355 -4.88 29.69 -34.61
CA PRO A 355 -3.72 30.49 -34.97
C PRO A 355 -2.61 29.69 -35.69
N VAL A 356 -2.65 28.35 -35.65
CA VAL A 356 -1.63 27.46 -36.24
C VAL A 356 -2.06 27.01 -37.64
N GLY A 357 -3.35 26.69 -37.80
CA GLY A 357 -3.92 26.17 -39.03
C GLY A 357 -3.69 24.66 -39.21
N ARG A 358 -4.24 24.10 -40.30
CA ARG A 358 -4.16 22.66 -40.57
C ARG A 358 -2.72 22.24 -40.93
N PRO A 359 -2.17 21.17 -40.31
CA PRO A 359 -0.79 20.73 -40.56
C PRO A 359 -0.63 20.06 -41.93
N ARG A 360 0.60 19.98 -42.44
CA ARG A 360 0.90 19.37 -43.74
C ARG A 360 0.49 17.89 -43.75
N GLY A 361 -0.16 17.44 -44.82
CA GLY A 361 -0.68 16.07 -44.95
C GLY A 361 -2.12 15.89 -44.46
N TRP A 362 -2.79 16.95 -43.99
CA TRP A 362 -4.22 16.91 -43.63
C TRP A 362 -5.13 16.42 -44.76
N ASP A 363 -4.74 16.65 -46.01
CA ASP A 363 -5.47 16.29 -47.22
C ASP A 363 -5.56 14.77 -47.44
N LEU A 364 -4.62 13.98 -46.88
CA LEU A 364 -4.72 12.51 -46.80
C LEU A 364 -6.01 12.05 -46.12
N LEU A 365 -6.58 12.91 -45.29
CA LEU A 365 -7.76 12.64 -44.49
C LEU A 365 -9.07 13.09 -45.17
N LEU A 366 -8.97 14.01 -46.14
CA LEU A 366 -10.11 14.77 -46.66
C LEU A 366 -10.48 14.44 -48.11
N THR A 367 -9.70 13.64 -48.85
CA THR A 367 -10.03 13.34 -50.26
C THR A 367 -11.19 12.33 -50.40
N ALA A 368 -12.43 12.84 -50.33
CA ALA A 368 -13.50 12.36 -51.20
C ALA A 368 -13.35 13.14 -52.52
N ALA A 369 -12.99 12.46 -53.61
CA ALA A 369 -12.90 13.12 -54.91
C ALA A 369 -14.28 13.70 -55.27
N LYS A 370 -14.42 15.03 -55.22
CA LYS A 370 -15.49 15.76 -55.90
C LYS A 370 -15.33 15.55 -57.40
N CYS A 371 -15.90 14.47 -57.94
CA CYS A 371 -16.17 14.38 -59.37
C CYS A 371 -17.37 15.29 -59.68
N TYR A 372 -17.09 16.54 -60.03
CA TYR A 372 -18.02 17.28 -60.88
C TYR A 372 -17.94 16.67 -62.27
N MET A 373 -18.87 15.77 -62.61
CA MET A 373 -19.64 15.78 -63.87
C MET A 373 -20.41 14.48 -64.10
N THR A 374 -21.70 14.66 -64.41
CA THR A 374 -22.63 13.79 -65.15
C THR A 374 -23.23 12.54 -64.47
N PHE A 375 -24.50 12.69 -64.09
CA PHE A 375 -25.65 11.76 -64.18
C PHE A 375 -25.47 10.28 -63.78
N PHE A 376 -26.13 9.94 -62.66
CA PHE A 376 -26.57 8.61 -62.22
C PHE A 376 -25.49 7.54 -62.04
N ILE A 377 -24.99 7.40 -60.81
CA ILE A 377 -24.88 6.15 -60.02
C ILE A 377 -24.32 6.56 -58.64
N ASP A 378 -25.09 6.30 -57.58
CA ASP A 378 -24.65 6.48 -56.19
C ASP A 378 -23.61 5.40 -55.83
N PHE A 379 -22.33 5.69 -56.08
CA PHE A 379 -21.22 4.99 -55.44
C PHE A 379 -20.69 5.88 -54.32
N TRP A 380 -21.07 5.57 -53.08
CA TRP A 380 -20.45 6.12 -51.88
C TRP A 380 -18.97 5.70 -51.84
N PHE A 381 -18.07 6.55 -52.34
CA PHE A 381 -16.65 6.40 -52.05
C PHE A 381 -16.40 6.83 -50.61
N ALA A 382 -16.31 5.85 -49.72
CA ALA A 382 -15.95 6.01 -48.32
C ALA A 382 -14.65 6.83 -48.18
N ALA A 383 -14.69 7.83 -47.31
CA ALA A 383 -13.56 8.68 -46.97
C ALA A 383 -12.31 7.88 -46.58
N LYS A 384 -11.13 8.46 -46.82
CA LYS A 384 -9.82 7.80 -46.68
C LYS A 384 -9.38 7.58 -45.22
N THR A 385 -9.92 8.36 -44.27
CA THR A 385 -9.78 8.17 -42.82
C THR A 385 -11.09 8.32 -42.09
N GLU A 386 -11.34 7.49 -41.08
CA GLU A 386 -12.66 7.31 -40.46
C GLU A 386 -12.76 8.08 -39.15
N ASP A 387 -13.91 8.69 -38.87
CA ASP A 387 -14.22 9.28 -37.56
C ASP A 387 -14.66 8.16 -36.63
N VAL A 388 -13.67 7.53 -36.01
CA VAL A 388 -13.82 6.38 -35.11
C VAL A 388 -13.00 6.62 -33.85
N TYR A 389 -13.37 5.97 -32.76
CA TYR A 389 -12.45 5.77 -31.64
C TYR A 389 -11.93 4.34 -31.66
N TRP A 390 -10.62 4.23 -31.45
CA TRP A 390 -9.89 2.98 -31.46
C TRP A 390 -9.77 2.47 -30.04
N VAL A 391 -10.09 1.19 -29.84
CA VAL A 391 -10.03 0.52 -28.54
C VAL A 391 -9.10 -0.67 -28.62
N VAL A 392 -8.24 -0.80 -27.62
CA VAL A 392 -7.44 -1.99 -27.35
C VAL A 392 -7.82 -2.52 -25.97
N VAL A 393 -8.12 -3.81 -25.91
CA VAL A 393 -8.42 -4.49 -24.65
C VAL A 393 -7.37 -5.56 -24.39
N LEU A 394 -6.80 -5.54 -23.19
CA LEU A 394 -5.99 -6.64 -22.64
C LEU A 394 -6.85 -7.33 -21.58
N ALA A 395 -7.48 -8.45 -21.95
CA ALA A 395 -8.42 -9.14 -21.06
C ALA A 395 -7.78 -10.34 -20.34
N CYS A 396 -7.96 -10.48 -19.03
CA CYS A 396 -7.46 -11.64 -18.27
C CYS A 396 -8.16 -12.95 -18.63
N ALA A 397 -9.40 -12.85 -19.11
CA ALA A 397 -10.29 -13.97 -19.44
C ALA A 397 -11.31 -13.52 -20.50
N PRO A 398 -11.93 -14.45 -21.25
CA PRO A 398 -12.95 -14.11 -22.23
C PRO A 398 -14.06 -13.22 -21.65
N ALA A 399 -14.45 -12.20 -22.41
CA ALA A 399 -15.38 -11.15 -21.96
C ALA A 399 -16.27 -10.67 -23.11
N HIS A 400 -17.32 -9.92 -22.78
CA HIS A 400 -18.09 -9.12 -23.73
C HIS A 400 -17.68 -7.65 -23.59
N VAL A 401 -17.47 -6.97 -24.71
CA VAL A 401 -17.17 -5.54 -24.74
C VAL A 401 -18.28 -4.80 -25.47
N SER A 402 -18.82 -3.77 -24.85
CA SER A 402 -19.82 -2.86 -25.41
C SER A 402 -19.19 -1.49 -25.61
N LEU A 403 -19.08 -1.06 -26.86
CA LEU A 403 -18.66 0.27 -27.27
C LEU A 403 -19.92 1.10 -27.55
N ARG A 404 -20.02 2.32 -27.03
CA ARG A 404 -21.13 3.23 -27.32
C ARG A 404 -20.64 4.64 -27.63
N CYS A 405 -21.33 5.31 -28.54
CA CYS A 405 -21.24 6.74 -28.78
C CYS A 405 -22.65 7.32 -28.64
N THR A 406 -22.84 8.24 -27.70
CA THR A 406 -24.13 8.91 -27.46
C THR A 406 -24.01 10.39 -27.82
N GLY A 407 -24.87 10.90 -28.70
CA GLY A 407 -25.03 12.34 -28.91
C GLY A 407 -25.88 12.95 -27.78
N GLY A 408 -25.59 14.18 -27.35
CA GLY A 408 -26.42 14.95 -26.40
C GLY A 408 -25.90 15.07 -24.96
N ASP A 409 -26.44 16.05 -24.23
CA ASP A 409 -26.07 16.36 -22.83
C ASP A 409 -26.63 15.30 -21.87
N ASP A 410 -25.75 14.43 -21.36
CA ASP A 410 -26.04 13.38 -20.36
C ASP A 410 -26.35 13.91 -18.94
N ASP A 411 -26.30 15.23 -18.70
CA ASP A 411 -26.50 15.79 -17.35
C ASP A 411 -27.93 15.60 -16.81
N ASP A 412 -28.89 15.18 -17.64
CA ASP A 412 -30.28 14.96 -17.22
C ASP A 412 -30.59 13.53 -16.73
N LEU A 413 -29.63 12.59 -16.79
CA LEU A 413 -29.85 11.22 -16.27
C LEU A 413 -29.80 11.12 -14.73
N THR A 414 -29.51 12.22 -14.04
CA THR A 414 -29.54 12.29 -12.56
C THR A 414 -30.79 12.99 -12.00
N SER A 415 -31.64 13.58 -12.84
CA SER A 415 -32.78 14.41 -12.39
C SER A 415 -34.12 13.65 -12.27
N GLY A 416 -34.21 12.40 -12.73
CA GLY A 416 -35.42 11.59 -12.59
C GLY A 416 -36.65 12.15 -13.35
N MET A 417 -36.47 13.11 -14.25
CA MET A 417 -37.52 13.57 -15.16
C MET A 417 -37.54 12.70 -16.44
N PRO A 418 -38.71 12.32 -16.98
CA PRO A 418 -38.76 11.56 -18.22
C PRO A 418 -38.36 12.47 -19.38
N ILE A 419 -37.26 12.13 -20.05
CA ILE A 419 -36.88 12.75 -21.32
C ILE A 419 -38.00 12.51 -22.34
N HIS A 420 -38.46 13.59 -22.98
CA HIS A 420 -39.39 13.53 -24.09
C HIS A 420 -38.73 12.77 -25.26
N ASN A 421 -39.31 11.63 -25.61
CA ASN A 421 -39.07 10.84 -26.80
C ASN A 421 -37.66 10.20 -26.94
N PRO A 422 -37.47 8.91 -26.61
CA PRO A 422 -36.19 8.20 -26.73
C PRO A 422 -35.73 7.92 -28.17
N ASP A 423 -36.52 8.28 -29.18
CA ASP A 423 -36.20 8.08 -30.60
C ASP A 423 -35.32 9.19 -31.22
N ASP A 424 -35.04 10.28 -30.50
CA ASP A 424 -34.30 11.45 -31.01
C ASP A 424 -32.79 11.46 -30.63
N MET A 425 -32.30 10.48 -29.87
CA MET A 425 -30.86 10.36 -29.55
C MET A 425 -30.18 9.35 -30.47
N GLU A 426 -29.28 9.83 -31.33
CA GLU A 426 -28.45 8.96 -32.16
C GLU A 426 -27.42 8.24 -31.27
N VAL A 427 -27.63 6.95 -31.04
CA VAL A 427 -26.74 6.09 -30.25
C VAL A 427 -26.12 5.03 -31.15
N LEU A 428 -24.82 5.15 -31.41
CA LEU A 428 -24.07 4.07 -32.03
C LEU A 428 -23.60 3.10 -30.94
N SER A 429 -23.83 1.80 -31.15
CA SER A 429 -23.31 0.78 -30.25
C SER A 429 -22.75 -0.41 -31.02
N VAL A 430 -21.61 -0.91 -30.55
CA VAL A 430 -20.94 -2.08 -31.10
C VAL A 430 -20.64 -3.05 -29.96
N ASN A 431 -21.09 -4.30 -30.10
CA ASN A 431 -20.91 -5.32 -29.08
C ASN A 431 -20.04 -6.46 -29.64
N HIS A 432 -18.98 -6.81 -28.93
CA HIS A 432 -18.05 -7.86 -29.32
C HIS A 432 -17.85 -8.86 -28.19
N ARG A 433 -17.74 -10.14 -28.55
CA ARG A 433 -17.21 -11.15 -27.64
C ARG A 433 -15.71 -11.29 -27.91
N ILE A 434 -14.90 -11.10 -26.90
CA ILE A 434 -13.44 -11.14 -27.00
C ILE A 434 -12.85 -12.35 -26.25
N PRO A 435 -11.74 -12.94 -26.77
CA PRO A 435 -10.96 -13.92 -26.02
C PRO A 435 -10.17 -13.26 -24.88
N ALA A 436 -9.45 -14.07 -24.10
CA ALA A 436 -8.39 -13.55 -23.23
C ALA A 436 -7.23 -12.98 -24.08
N GLY A 437 -6.50 -12.02 -23.53
CA GLY A 437 -5.38 -11.30 -24.14
C GLY A 437 -5.79 -10.10 -24.97
N LEU A 438 -5.03 -9.84 -26.03
CA LEU A 438 -5.14 -8.64 -26.87
C LEU A 438 -6.33 -8.72 -27.82
N SER A 439 -7.18 -7.70 -27.81
CA SER A 439 -8.25 -7.48 -28.80
C SER A 439 -8.25 -6.03 -29.28
N MET A 440 -8.44 -5.83 -30.58
CA MET A 440 -8.54 -4.52 -31.23
C MET A 440 -9.97 -4.33 -31.75
N ILE A 441 -10.65 -3.28 -31.30
CA ILE A 441 -12.07 -3.03 -31.59
C ILE A 441 -12.28 -1.52 -31.79
N SER A 442 -13.16 -1.11 -32.68
CA SER A 442 -13.46 0.30 -32.93
C SER A 442 -14.96 0.53 -32.99
N CYS A 443 -15.34 1.79 -32.83
CA CYS A 443 -16.72 2.24 -32.97
C CYS A 443 -16.71 3.58 -33.71
N PRO A 444 -17.62 3.78 -34.68
CA PRO A 444 -17.77 5.09 -35.32
C PRO A 444 -18.20 6.15 -34.30
N PHE A 445 -17.76 7.38 -34.54
CA PHE A 445 -17.94 8.51 -33.64
C PHE A 445 -18.90 9.52 -34.28
N ILE A 446 -19.94 9.90 -33.55
CA ILE A 446 -20.87 10.98 -33.93
C ILE A 446 -20.33 12.33 -33.44
N ALA A 447 -20.41 13.37 -34.27
CA ALA A 447 -20.06 14.74 -33.88
C ALA A 447 -20.90 15.21 -32.68
N GLY A 448 -20.26 15.77 -31.65
CA GLY A 448 -20.87 16.11 -30.36
C GLY A 448 -21.08 14.92 -29.43
N GLY A 449 -20.66 13.71 -29.82
CA GLY A 449 -20.86 12.50 -29.04
C GLY A 449 -19.84 12.31 -27.91
N ARG A 450 -20.15 11.38 -27.00
CA ARG A 450 -19.27 10.93 -25.91
C ARG A 450 -18.88 9.46 -26.04
N ILE A 451 -17.73 9.08 -25.49
CA ILE A 451 -17.22 7.69 -25.50
C ILE A 451 -17.76 6.93 -24.29
N ARG A 452 -18.22 5.70 -24.50
CA ARG A 452 -18.34 4.71 -23.42
C ARG A 452 -17.85 3.34 -23.86
N VAL A 453 -16.98 2.73 -23.05
CA VAL A 453 -16.50 1.36 -23.25
C VAL A 453 -16.75 0.54 -22.00
N GLN A 454 -17.53 -0.53 -22.11
CA GLN A 454 -17.84 -1.43 -20.99
C GLN A 454 -17.29 -2.82 -21.28
N LEU A 455 -16.59 -3.40 -20.31
CA LEU A 455 -16.18 -4.80 -20.31
C LEU A 455 -17.05 -5.56 -19.32
N LEU A 456 -17.74 -6.59 -19.80
CA LEU A 456 -18.71 -7.39 -19.09
C LEU A 456 -18.24 -8.84 -19.02
N ARG A 457 -18.32 -9.47 -17.85
CA ARG A 457 -17.99 -10.88 -17.65
C ARG A 457 -19.12 -11.56 -16.89
N ARG A 458 -19.77 -12.55 -17.52
CA ARG A 458 -20.95 -13.26 -16.98
C ARG A 458 -22.13 -12.34 -16.62
N GLY A 459 -22.26 -11.21 -17.32
CA GLY A 459 -23.33 -10.23 -17.08
C GLY A 459 -22.96 -9.11 -16.11
N GLU A 460 -21.84 -9.24 -15.39
CA GLU A 460 -21.34 -8.23 -14.45
C GLU A 460 -20.38 -7.24 -15.14
N GLU A 461 -20.47 -5.96 -14.79
CA GLU A 461 -19.55 -4.91 -15.23
C GLU A 461 -18.20 -5.08 -14.52
N VAL A 462 -17.15 -5.34 -15.31
CA VAL A 462 -15.78 -5.50 -14.81
C VAL A 462 -15.00 -4.19 -14.95
N LEU A 463 -15.17 -3.50 -16.09
CA LEU A 463 -14.60 -2.19 -16.34
C LEU A 463 -15.61 -1.32 -17.09
N ASN A 464 -15.63 -0.03 -16.78
CA ASN A 464 -16.47 0.95 -17.45
C ASN A 464 -15.70 2.26 -17.61
N PHE A 465 -15.40 2.57 -18.85
CA PHE A 465 -14.65 3.72 -19.28
C PHE A 465 -15.64 4.77 -19.84
N TYR A 466 -15.70 5.94 -19.21
CA TYR A 466 -16.56 7.05 -19.63
C TYR A 466 -15.89 8.40 -19.28
N PRO A 467 -15.05 8.95 -20.18
CA PRO A 467 -14.32 10.18 -19.95
C PRO A 467 -15.27 11.38 -20.00
N ARG A 468 -15.72 11.87 -18.83
CA ARG A 468 -16.72 12.95 -18.71
C ARG A 468 -16.32 14.26 -19.38
N HIS A 469 -15.02 14.52 -19.50
CA HIS A 469 -14.48 15.75 -20.05
C HIS A 469 -14.20 15.68 -21.56
N PHE A 470 -14.33 14.49 -22.16
CA PHE A 470 -14.11 14.32 -23.59
C PHE A 470 -15.45 14.40 -24.34
N VAL A 471 -15.52 15.30 -25.31
CA VAL A 471 -16.60 15.42 -26.29
C VAL A 471 -15.94 15.51 -27.66
N PHE A 472 -16.47 14.79 -28.64
CA PHE A 472 -15.99 14.87 -30.01
C PHE A 472 -16.48 16.16 -30.67
N ASP A 473 -15.71 17.23 -30.53
CA ASP A 473 -16.16 18.60 -30.79
C ASP A 473 -16.42 18.82 -32.29
N ALA A 474 -17.68 19.10 -32.64
CA ALA A 474 -18.06 19.38 -34.02
C ALA A 474 -17.48 20.70 -34.55
N ARG A 475 -17.16 21.65 -33.68
CA ARG A 475 -16.69 22.99 -34.03
C ARG A 475 -15.57 23.45 -33.08
N PRO A 476 -14.38 22.82 -33.19
CA PRO A 476 -13.29 23.03 -32.27
C PRO A 476 -12.75 24.45 -32.34
N LYS A 477 -12.14 24.91 -31.24
CA LYS A 477 -11.43 26.20 -31.22
C LYS A 477 -10.23 26.19 -32.15
N THR A 478 -9.38 25.17 -32.01
CA THR A 478 -8.18 24.95 -32.81
C THR A 478 -8.29 23.60 -33.52
N TYR A 479 -7.71 23.49 -34.70
CA TYR A 479 -7.66 22.23 -35.41
C TYR A 479 -6.48 21.41 -34.85
N ASN A 480 -6.75 20.38 -34.04
CA ASN A 480 -5.73 19.56 -33.38
C ASN A 480 -5.88 18.07 -33.71
N PHE A 481 -4.89 17.51 -34.40
CA PHE A 481 -4.79 16.07 -34.70
C PHE A 481 -3.97 15.31 -33.66
N ASN A 482 -3.43 16.00 -32.65
CA ASN A 482 -2.95 15.30 -31.48
C ASN A 482 -4.13 14.53 -30.88
N ALA A 483 -3.96 13.23 -30.70
CA ALA A 483 -5.03 12.36 -30.23
C ALA A 483 -4.75 12.06 -28.77
N PRO A 484 -5.58 12.53 -27.82
CA PRO A 484 -5.35 12.23 -26.43
C PRO A 484 -5.80 10.78 -26.24
N PRO A 485 -4.90 9.81 -26.02
CA PRO A 485 -5.37 8.55 -25.49
C PRO A 485 -6.01 8.84 -24.14
N THR A 486 -7.29 8.51 -24.02
CA THR A 486 -8.03 8.72 -22.79
C THR A 486 -8.07 7.41 -22.00
N ASN A 487 -7.92 7.59 -20.68
CA ASN A 487 -7.82 6.74 -19.49
C ASN A 487 -6.78 5.61 -19.43
N MET A 488 -6.07 5.61 -18.30
CA MET A 488 -5.86 4.42 -17.50
C MET A 488 -7.06 4.24 -16.56
N VAL A 489 -7.96 3.31 -16.84
CA VAL A 489 -8.70 2.67 -15.74
C VAL A 489 -7.93 1.40 -15.39
N GLU A 490 -6.82 1.56 -14.68
CA GLU A 490 -6.44 0.53 -13.71
C GLU A 490 -7.56 0.50 -12.65
N ALA A 491 -7.67 -0.56 -11.86
CA ALA A 491 -8.64 -0.61 -10.75
C ALA A 491 -8.34 0.43 -9.62
N ARG A 492 -7.72 1.58 -9.92
CA ARG A 492 -7.03 2.47 -8.96
C ARG A 492 -7.19 3.97 -9.14
N ASP A 493 -8.11 4.48 -9.96
CA ASP A 493 -8.56 5.87 -9.78
C ASP A 493 -9.58 5.95 -8.65
N ILE A 494 -9.09 5.70 -7.43
CA ILE A 494 -9.83 5.93 -6.21
C ILE A 494 -9.97 7.45 -6.06
N PRO A 495 -11.20 7.99 -6.00
CA PRO A 495 -11.42 9.41 -5.76
C PRO A 495 -10.63 9.92 -4.54
N ALA A 496 -10.07 11.12 -4.65
CA ALA A 496 -9.16 11.66 -3.62
C ALA A 496 -9.80 11.80 -2.22
N ASP A 497 -11.14 11.88 -2.14
CA ASP A 497 -11.94 11.85 -0.93
C ASP A 497 -12.12 10.45 -0.33
N VAL A 498 -11.97 9.39 -1.13
CA VAL A 498 -12.05 8.00 -0.71
C VAL A 498 -10.69 7.46 -0.26
N ILE A 499 -9.58 7.97 -0.80
CA ILE A 499 -8.22 7.53 -0.43
C ILE A 499 -7.98 7.61 1.10
N PRO A 500 -8.31 8.69 1.81
CA PRO A 500 -8.16 8.74 3.26
C PRO A 500 -8.94 7.65 4.00
N LEU A 501 -10.15 7.29 3.51
CA LEU A 501 -10.95 6.22 4.09
C LEU A 501 -10.28 4.86 3.90
N ILE A 502 -9.73 4.60 2.73
CA ILE A 502 -9.01 3.33 2.45
C ILE A 502 -7.73 3.25 3.27
N VAL A 503 -6.94 4.32 3.28
CA VAL A 503 -5.68 4.36 4.03
C VAL A 503 -5.94 4.25 5.54
N SER A 504 -7.08 4.74 6.04
CA SER A 504 -7.46 4.58 7.46
C SER A 504 -7.65 3.12 7.89
N HIS A 505 -7.80 2.19 6.95
CA HIS A 505 -7.87 0.75 7.22
C HIS A 505 -6.49 0.06 7.20
N LEU A 506 -5.41 0.77 6.82
CA LEU A 506 -4.05 0.25 6.91
C LEU A 506 -3.59 0.30 8.37
N ASN A 507 -3.65 -0.85 9.04
CA ASN A 507 -3.29 -0.97 10.45
C ASN A 507 -1.78 -1.18 10.67
N ASP A 508 -1.04 -1.53 9.62
CA ASP A 508 0.40 -1.73 9.70
C ASP A 508 1.17 -0.46 9.29
N ARG A 509 2.18 -0.12 10.09
CA ARG A 509 2.96 1.10 9.90
C ARG A 509 3.87 1.02 8.68
N MET A 510 4.32 -0.19 8.30
CA MET A 510 5.10 -0.40 7.09
C MET A 510 4.23 -0.26 5.85
N ASP A 511 2.98 -0.73 5.90
CA ASP A 511 2.01 -0.51 4.82
C ASP A 511 1.65 0.98 4.64
N LEU A 512 1.45 1.71 5.73
CA LEU A 512 1.28 3.17 5.69
C LEU A 512 2.53 3.85 5.09
N TYR A 513 3.73 3.44 5.48
CA TYR A 513 4.96 3.96 4.89
C TYR A 513 5.04 3.66 3.39
N ASN A 514 4.80 2.42 2.98
CA ASN A 514 4.82 2.01 1.58
C ASN A 514 3.78 2.79 0.76
N ALA A 515 2.59 3.02 1.30
CA ALA A 515 1.56 3.83 0.66
C ALA A 515 2.03 5.28 0.41
N THR A 516 2.83 5.86 1.32
CA THR A 516 3.42 7.20 1.07
C THR A 516 4.41 7.25 -0.09
N LEU A 517 4.97 6.11 -0.50
CA LEU A 517 5.93 6.01 -1.60
C LEU A 517 5.26 5.82 -2.97
N VAL A 518 3.96 5.54 -3.02
CA VAL A 518 3.25 5.18 -4.26
C VAL A 518 3.07 6.39 -5.17
N ASN A 519 2.45 7.46 -4.67
CA ASN A 519 2.25 8.71 -5.41
C ASN A 519 1.96 9.88 -4.45
N ARG A 520 1.90 11.09 -4.99
CA ARG A 520 1.68 12.33 -4.23
C ARG A 520 0.31 12.39 -3.53
N THR A 521 -0.72 11.81 -4.11
CA THR A 521 -2.09 11.81 -3.55
C THR A 521 -2.16 10.90 -2.32
N LEU A 522 -1.66 9.68 -2.45
CA LEU A 522 -1.50 8.73 -1.34
C LEU A 522 -0.54 9.26 -0.28
N TYR A 523 0.57 9.90 -0.67
CA TYR A 523 1.45 10.59 0.27
C TYR A 523 0.68 11.59 1.13
N THR A 524 -0.09 12.48 0.50
CA THR A 524 -0.82 13.55 1.19
C THR A 524 -1.87 12.98 2.15
N ALA A 525 -2.59 11.92 1.74
CA ALA A 525 -3.59 11.26 2.57
C ALA A 525 -2.96 10.43 3.71
N THR A 526 -1.82 9.79 3.46
CA THR A 526 -1.24 8.80 4.39
C THR A 526 -0.27 9.40 5.39
N VAL A 527 0.46 10.47 5.03
CA VAL A 527 1.48 11.06 5.90
C VAL A 527 0.90 11.59 7.21
N ALA A 528 -0.35 12.07 7.19
CA ALA A 528 -1.04 12.54 8.38
C ALA A 528 -1.29 11.40 9.38
N ILE A 529 -1.75 10.24 8.88
CA ILE A 529 -2.03 9.04 9.68
C ILE A 529 -0.71 8.43 10.19
N LEU A 530 0.31 8.34 9.32
CA LEU A 530 1.61 7.76 9.66
C LEU A 530 2.32 8.48 10.81
N TYR A 531 2.14 9.80 10.93
CA TYR A 531 2.76 10.64 11.96
C TYR A 531 1.79 11.07 13.06
N GLU A 532 0.54 10.58 13.07
CA GLU A 532 -0.44 10.90 14.11
C GLU A 532 0.02 10.44 15.50
N GLU A 533 0.63 9.24 15.56
CA GLU A 533 1.20 8.66 16.77
C GLU A 533 2.74 8.50 16.65
N LEU A 534 3.46 9.08 17.60
CA LEU A 534 4.89 8.83 17.80
C LEU A 534 5.07 7.79 18.90
N ASP A 535 5.83 6.75 18.58
CA ASP A 535 6.13 5.66 19.50
C ASP A 535 7.63 5.35 19.44
N SER A 536 8.22 5.11 20.60
CA SER A 536 9.64 4.79 20.76
C SER A 536 9.84 3.27 20.78
N ARG A 537 10.69 2.76 19.87
CA ARG A 537 10.90 1.31 19.69
C ARG A 537 12.33 0.91 19.99
N LEU A 538 12.49 -0.16 20.78
CA LEU A 538 13.76 -0.85 20.96
C LEU A 538 13.93 -1.88 19.85
N VAL A 539 14.98 -1.74 19.04
CA VAL A 539 15.34 -2.65 17.96
C VAL A 539 16.63 -3.37 18.35
N SER A 540 16.60 -4.69 18.36
CA SER A 540 17.80 -5.50 18.54
C SER A 540 18.63 -5.48 17.25
N THR A 541 19.89 -5.11 17.36
CA THR A 541 20.85 -5.10 16.24
C THR A 541 22.10 -5.88 16.62
N ASP A 542 22.94 -6.22 15.65
CA ASP A 542 24.23 -6.90 15.86
C ASP A 542 25.18 -6.15 16.81
N LYS A 543 24.91 -4.86 17.08
CA LYS A 543 25.67 -3.99 17.99
C LYS A 543 24.98 -3.79 19.35
N GLY A 544 23.85 -4.45 19.61
CA GLY A 544 23.05 -4.31 20.83
C GLY A 544 21.65 -3.73 20.57
N LEU A 545 20.94 -3.41 21.65
CA LEU A 545 19.62 -2.76 21.59
C LEU A 545 19.78 -1.28 21.24
N ILE A 546 19.16 -0.84 20.14
CA ILE A 546 19.14 0.56 19.69
C ILE A 546 17.70 1.07 19.79
N ILE A 547 17.51 2.26 20.33
CA ILE A 547 16.20 2.92 20.33
C ILE A 547 16.02 3.64 19.01
N HIS A 548 14.95 3.31 18.31
CA HIS A 548 14.50 4.02 17.15
C HIS A 548 13.40 5.00 17.57
N HIS A 549 13.72 6.30 17.55
CA HIS A 549 12.79 7.37 17.92
C HIS A 549 12.49 8.30 16.72
N PRO A 550 11.23 8.48 16.32
CA PRO A 550 10.86 9.35 15.18
C PRO A 550 11.20 10.85 15.36
N ALA A 551 11.54 11.29 16.58
CA ALA A 551 11.89 12.69 16.86
C ALA A 551 13.06 13.20 16.03
N HIS A 552 14.04 12.34 15.68
CA HIS A 552 15.13 12.78 14.81
C HIS A 552 14.61 13.22 13.43
N THR A 553 13.64 12.50 12.87
CA THR A 553 12.97 12.85 11.61
C THR A 553 12.14 14.13 11.75
N LEU A 554 11.48 14.33 12.89
CA LEU A 554 10.72 15.57 13.14
C LEU A 554 11.61 16.80 13.30
N LEU A 555 12.78 16.64 13.93
CA LEU A 555 13.78 17.70 14.05
C LEU A 555 14.32 18.10 12.68
N GLN A 556 14.51 17.14 11.77
CA GLN A 556 14.93 17.40 10.39
C GLN A 556 13.80 17.95 9.52
N ASN A 557 12.55 17.60 9.80
CA ASN A 557 11.39 18.03 9.02
C ASN A 557 10.23 18.53 9.91
N PRO A 558 10.32 19.78 10.41
CA PRO A 558 9.34 20.32 11.37
C PRO A 558 7.91 20.41 10.83
N LYS A 559 7.70 20.34 9.51
CA LYS A 559 6.36 20.39 8.91
C LYS A 559 5.49 19.19 9.32
N LEU A 560 6.11 18.05 9.62
CA LEU A 560 5.43 16.81 10.02
C LEU A 560 4.86 16.89 11.45
N ALA A 561 5.44 17.74 12.30
CA ALA A 561 4.99 17.98 13.67
C ALA A 561 3.51 18.38 13.78
N ARG A 562 2.96 19.02 12.74
CA ARG A 562 1.55 19.44 12.71
C ARG A 562 0.56 18.27 12.78
N TYR A 563 0.98 17.07 12.38
CA TYR A 563 0.13 15.88 12.32
C TYR A 563 0.14 15.08 13.63
N VAL A 564 1.15 15.29 14.48
CA VAL A 564 1.29 14.54 15.73
C VAL A 564 0.16 14.91 16.69
N ARG A 565 -0.52 13.89 17.22
CA ARG A 565 -1.59 14.02 18.22
C ARG A 565 -1.30 13.19 19.46
N SER A 566 -0.66 12.03 19.30
CA SER A 566 -0.36 11.09 20.39
C SER A 566 1.15 10.82 20.46
N VAL A 567 1.70 10.83 21.67
CA VAL A 567 3.09 10.44 21.93
C VAL A 567 3.11 9.36 23.00
N LYS A 568 3.78 8.25 22.70
CA LYS A 568 4.03 7.15 23.60
C LYS A 568 5.53 6.94 23.76
N GLU A 569 5.99 7.12 24.99
CA GLU A 569 7.36 6.83 25.39
C GLU A 569 7.34 5.62 26.31
N ASN A 570 7.91 4.51 25.86
CA ASN A 570 8.04 3.30 26.67
C ASN A 570 9.52 2.93 26.84
N ASP A 571 10.07 3.32 27.99
CA ASP A 571 11.43 2.98 28.42
C ASP A 571 11.37 1.80 29.39
N ASP A 572 11.29 0.59 28.83
CA ASP A 572 11.37 -0.66 29.58
C ASP A 572 12.82 -1.07 29.91
N SER A 573 13.83 -0.27 29.48
CA SER A 573 15.23 -0.70 29.48
C SER A 573 16.22 0.39 29.93
N PHE A 574 16.19 0.83 31.19
CA PHE A 574 17.25 1.61 31.85
C PHE A 574 17.94 2.71 30.99
N LEU A 575 17.22 3.39 30.10
CA LEU A 575 17.86 4.24 29.10
C LEU A 575 18.53 5.48 29.74
N PRO A 576 19.52 6.10 29.07
CA PRO A 576 20.15 7.32 29.55
C PRO A 576 19.19 8.51 29.47
N ASP A 577 19.09 9.28 30.56
CA ASP A 577 18.19 10.43 30.74
C ASP A 577 18.29 11.48 29.60
N GLU A 578 19.43 11.53 28.90
CA GLU A 578 19.71 12.48 27.80
C GLU A 578 18.74 12.37 26.62
N MET A 579 18.25 11.17 26.29
CA MET A 579 17.36 11.01 25.13
C MET A 579 15.98 11.59 25.41
N LEU A 580 15.40 11.31 26.58
CA LEU A 580 14.10 11.86 26.97
C LEU A 580 14.19 13.39 27.05
N ILE A 581 15.27 13.92 27.61
CA ILE A 581 15.54 15.36 27.67
C ILE A 581 15.61 15.98 26.26
N SER A 582 16.22 15.30 25.30
CA SER A 582 16.31 15.78 23.91
C SER A 582 14.95 15.86 23.19
N ILE A 583 14.02 14.93 23.51
CA ILE A 583 12.70 14.85 22.89
C ILE A 583 11.72 15.84 23.53
N ILE A 584 11.88 16.14 24.82
CA ILE A 584 11.02 17.06 25.58
C ILE A 584 10.96 18.47 24.98
N GLY A 585 12.04 18.95 24.38
CA GLY A 585 12.04 20.22 23.63
C GLY A 585 11.08 20.21 22.45
N VAL A 586 10.98 19.07 21.75
CA VAL A 586 10.07 18.87 20.61
C VAL A 586 8.62 18.84 21.09
N LEU A 587 8.32 18.16 22.20
CA LEU A 587 6.96 18.01 22.72
C LEU A 587 6.24 19.36 22.94
N LYS A 588 6.96 20.41 23.34
CA LYS A 588 6.39 21.76 23.51
C LYS A 588 5.84 22.37 22.21
N SER A 589 6.41 21.99 21.06
CA SER A 589 6.03 22.52 19.75
C SER A 589 4.88 21.73 19.11
N LEU A 590 4.48 20.60 19.70
CA LEU A 590 3.50 19.69 19.13
C LEU A 590 2.08 20.04 19.61
N PRO A 591 1.06 19.98 18.73
CA PRO A 591 -0.35 20.11 19.10
C PRO A 591 -0.90 18.81 19.73
N LEU A 592 -0.31 18.38 20.85
CA LEU A 592 -0.59 17.11 21.50
C LEU A 592 -2.00 17.05 22.09
N ARG A 593 -2.61 15.87 21.98
CA ARG A 593 -3.86 15.49 22.63
C ARG A 593 -3.63 14.36 23.63
N GLU A 594 -2.69 13.47 23.36
CA GLU A 594 -2.42 12.32 24.20
C GLU A 594 -0.93 12.19 24.51
N LEU A 595 -0.64 11.88 25.77
CA LEU A 595 0.72 11.67 26.24
C LEU A 595 0.77 10.42 27.13
N THR A 596 1.60 9.46 26.73
CA THR A 596 1.93 8.29 27.54
C THR A 596 3.43 8.26 27.80
N ILE A 597 3.82 8.21 29.07
CA ILE A 597 5.20 8.04 29.51
C ILE A 597 5.24 6.86 30.46
N ARG A 598 6.04 5.85 30.13
CA ARG A 598 6.34 4.71 30.97
C ARG A 598 7.86 4.59 31.08
N THR A 599 8.36 4.67 32.30
CA THR A 599 9.81 4.58 32.56
C THR A 599 10.05 4.01 33.95
N PHE A 600 11.19 3.31 34.11
CA PHE A 600 11.62 2.86 35.43
C PHE A 600 12.17 4.01 36.28
N LYS A 601 12.87 4.98 35.68
CA LYS A 601 13.60 6.04 36.39
C LYS A 601 12.73 7.26 36.74
N ASN A 602 13.24 8.10 37.62
CA ASN A 602 12.64 9.41 37.91
C ASN A 602 12.94 10.40 36.76
N LEU A 603 11.89 11.05 36.24
CA LEU A 603 12.00 12.02 35.14
C LEU A 603 12.80 13.30 35.48
N GLY A 604 12.99 13.61 36.76
CA GLY A 604 13.74 14.80 37.20
C GLY A 604 12.97 16.14 37.03
N PRO A 605 13.39 17.23 37.70
CA PRO A 605 12.61 18.47 37.77
C PRO A 605 12.39 19.17 36.42
N SER A 606 13.42 19.23 35.57
CA SER A 606 13.37 19.93 34.27
C SER A 606 12.33 19.35 33.30
N VAL A 607 12.19 18.02 33.32
CA VAL A 607 11.18 17.30 32.53
C VAL A 607 9.79 17.62 33.06
N TRP A 608 9.59 17.52 34.37
CA TRP A 608 8.32 17.89 35.00
C TRP A 608 7.93 19.32 34.68
N ASP A 609 8.84 20.29 34.81
CA ASP A 609 8.55 21.71 34.51
C ASP A 609 8.07 21.91 33.07
N THR A 610 8.58 21.12 32.12
CA THR A 610 8.09 21.14 30.74
C THR A 610 6.72 20.51 30.61
N LEU A 611 6.48 19.36 31.24
CA LEU A 611 5.17 18.70 31.21
C LEU A 611 4.06 19.62 31.74
N HIS A 612 4.33 20.39 32.80
CA HIS A 612 3.37 21.36 33.36
C HIS A 612 2.96 22.47 32.37
N GLN A 613 3.77 22.73 31.33
CA GLN A 613 3.47 23.73 30.31
C GLN A 613 2.53 23.20 29.22
N LEU A 614 2.36 21.88 29.10
CA LEU A 614 1.48 21.28 28.10
C LEU A 614 0.02 21.52 28.48
N LYS A 615 -0.76 21.96 27.48
CA LYS A 615 -2.19 22.29 27.59
C LYS A 615 -2.99 21.41 26.63
N ASP A 616 -4.31 21.45 26.76
CA ASP A 616 -5.26 20.84 25.81
C ASP A 616 -5.18 19.31 25.61
N LEU A 617 -4.48 18.61 26.53
CA LEU A 617 -4.40 17.15 26.55
C LEU A 617 -5.75 16.55 26.97
N SER A 618 -6.21 15.56 26.21
CA SER A 618 -7.38 14.74 26.51
C SER A 618 -7.02 13.45 27.26
N SER A 619 -5.80 12.94 27.09
CA SER A 619 -5.31 11.71 27.73
C SER A 619 -3.89 11.89 28.26
N VAL A 620 -3.68 11.52 29.53
CA VAL A 620 -2.35 11.53 30.16
C VAL A 620 -2.14 10.20 30.90
N SER A 621 -1.07 9.50 30.58
CA SER A 621 -0.67 8.27 31.25
C SER A 621 0.79 8.35 31.69
N ILE A 622 1.05 8.38 33.00
CA ILE A 622 2.41 8.47 33.54
C ILE A 622 2.67 7.33 34.52
N PHE A 623 3.62 6.46 34.17
CA PHE A 623 4.12 5.37 35.01
C PHE A 623 5.62 5.56 35.22
N CYS A 624 6.00 6.01 36.42
CA CYS A 624 7.39 6.13 36.86
C CYS A 624 7.62 5.22 38.07
N MET A 625 8.55 4.26 37.96
CA MET A 625 8.80 3.29 39.05
C MET A 625 9.73 3.83 40.14
N GLU A 626 10.55 4.85 39.85
CA GLU A 626 11.43 5.55 40.79
C GLU A 626 11.06 7.04 40.96
N GLY A 627 11.43 7.63 42.10
CA GLY A 627 11.16 9.04 42.42
C GLY A 627 9.91 9.29 43.28
N PRO A 628 9.70 10.55 43.71
CA PRO A 628 8.54 10.92 44.53
C PRO A 628 7.23 10.79 43.72
N PRO A 629 6.09 10.46 44.36
CA PRO A 629 4.82 10.38 43.66
C PRO A 629 4.41 11.77 43.13
N ARG A 630 3.92 11.81 41.88
CA ARG A 630 3.52 13.04 41.19
C ARG A 630 2.07 12.88 40.70
N ILE A 631 1.16 13.54 41.40
CA ILE A 631 -0.30 13.46 41.16
C ILE A 631 -0.83 14.68 40.41
N LEU A 632 -0.10 15.18 39.41
CA LEU A 632 -0.49 16.37 38.63
C LEU A 632 -0.79 17.64 39.46
N GLN A 633 -0.15 17.80 40.61
CA GLN A 633 -0.29 19.00 41.44
C GLN A 633 0.19 20.24 40.66
N GLY A 634 -0.67 21.26 40.50
CA GLY A 634 -0.39 22.45 39.68
C GLY A 634 -0.62 22.25 38.17
N TRP A 635 -0.60 21.02 37.66
CA TRP A 635 -0.92 20.73 36.26
C TRP A 635 -2.40 20.44 36.02
N SER A 636 -3.08 19.87 37.02
CA SER A 636 -4.52 19.53 36.97
C SER A 636 -5.42 20.72 36.65
N GLU A 637 -5.10 21.92 37.13
CA GLU A 637 -5.85 23.15 36.84
C GLU A 637 -5.78 23.52 35.36
N THR A 638 -4.61 23.37 34.75
CA THR A 638 -4.36 23.63 33.33
C THR A 638 -5.07 22.61 32.44
N LEU A 639 -5.13 21.34 32.88
CA LEU A 639 -5.71 20.24 32.12
C LEU A 639 -7.22 20.04 32.35
N ALA A 640 -7.79 20.66 33.39
CA ALA A 640 -9.18 20.51 33.80
C ALA A 640 -10.23 20.62 32.66
N PRO A 641 -10.10 21.54 31.69
CA PRO A 641 -11.12 21.68 30.63
C PRO A 641 -11.15 20.50 29.66
N THR A 642 -10.01 19.85 29.40
CA THR A 642 -9.85 18.91 28.28
C THR A 642 -9.60 17.47 28.71
N LEU A 643 -9.05 17.24 29.91
CA LEU A 643 -8.63 15.91 30.34
C LEU A 643 -9.81 14.98 30.61
N THR A 644 -9.85 13.87 29.88
CA THR A 644 -10.91 12.84 29.98
C THR A 644 -10.37 11.47 30.39
N HIS A 645 -9.09 11.19 30.16
CA HIS A 645 -8.42 9.94 30.50
C HIS A 645 -7.15 10.22 31.31
N LEU A 646 -6.98 9.56 32.44
CA LEU A 646 -5.83 9.74 33.32
C LEU A 646 -5.36 8.40 33.89
N ASP A 647 -4.10 8.06 33.64
CA ASP A 647 -3.42 6.93 34.26
C ASP A 647 -2.23 7.41 35.11
N LEU A 648 -2.22 7.05 36.40
CA LEU A 648 -1.15 7.34 37.34
C LEU A 648 -0.62 6.04 37.95
N GLY A 649 0.64 5.72 37.64
CA GLY A 649 1.26 4.45 38.02
C GLY A 649 1.76 4.36 39.46
N ARG A 650 1.99 5.50 40.14
CA ARG A 650 2.56 5.52 41.49
C ARG A 650 2.01 6.67 42.34
N CYS A 651 1.03 6.36 43.17
CA CYS A 651 0.42 7.28 44.13
C CYS A 651 0.67 6.88 45.60
N SER A 652 1.55 5.90 45.85
CA SER A 652 1.89 5.47 47.21
C SER A 652 2.58 6.57 48.01
N GLY A 653 2.15 6.77 49.25
CA GLY A 653 2.66 7.82 50.14
C GLY A 653 2.08 9.22 49.91
N VAL A 654 1.11 9.39 49.00
CA VAL A 654 0.44 10.68 48.78
C VAL A 654 -0.67 10.91 49.83
N PRO A 655 -0.68 12.06 50.53
CA PRO A 655 -1.77 12.42 51.43
C PRO A 655 -3.15 12.45 50.74
N PRO A 656 -4.21 11.87 51.35
CA PRO A 656 -5.57 11.90 50.80
C PRO A 656 -6.11 13.29 50.44
N THR A 657 -5.75 14.32 51.22
CA THR A 657 -6.18 15.70 51.00
C THR A 657 -5.66 16.26 49.68
N LEU A 658 -4.45 15.89 49.26
CA LEU A 658 -3.89 16.33 47.99
C LEU A 658 -4.58 15.64 46.80
N LEU A 659 -4.90 14.34 46.93
CA LEU A 659 -5.67 13.62 45.91
C LEU A 659 -7.04 14.27 45.72
N ILE A 660 -7.75 14.56 46.81
CA ILE A 660 -9.04 15.25 46.76
C ILE A 660 -8.92 16.62 46.07
N GLY A 661 -7.90 17.41 46.43
CA GLY A 661 -7.66 18.71 45.82
C GLY A 661 -7.43 18.62 44.30
N VAL A 662 -6.54 17.72 43.86
CA VAL A 662 -6.25 17.52 42.43
C VAL A 662 -7.50 17.06 41.67
N PHE A 663 -8.17 16.02 42.16
CA PHE A 663 -9.31 15.44 41.44
C PHE A 663 -10.53 16.37 41.44
N SER A 664 -10.65 17.30 42.40
CA SER A 664 -11.71 18.31 42.39
C SER A 664 -11.66 19.25 41.18
N HIS A 665 -10.50 19.42 40.54
CA HIS A 665 -10.38 20.21 39.32
C HIS A 665 -10.80 19.43 38.06
N LEU A 666 -10.68 18.10 38.06
CA LEU A 666 -10.79 17.25 36.87
C LEU A 666 -12.24 16.79 36.59
N GLN A 667 -13.17 17.74 36.48
CA GLN A 667 -14.61 17.48 36.36
C GLN A 667 -15.04 16.77 35.06
N SER A 668 -14.20 16.84 34.02
CA SER A 668 -14.43 16.18 32.72
C SER A 668 -13.89 14.75 32.65
N LEU A 669 -13.26 14.24 33.71
CA LEU A 669 -12.60 12.93 33.69
C LEU A 669 -13.64 11.80 33.58
N THR A 670 -13.42 10.91 32.61
CA THR A 670 -14.28 9.75 32.32
C THR A 670 -13.60 8.42 32.60
N HIS A 671 -12.28 8.35 32.48
CA HIS A 671 -11.47 7.16 32.74
C HIS A 671 -10.33 7.51 33.68
N LEU A 672 -10.21 6.76 34.77
CA LEU A 672 -9.14 6.91 35.75
C LEU A 672 -8.50 5.56 36.04
N ARG A 673 -7.19 5.47 35.86
CA ARG A 673 -6.37 4.39 36.41
C ARG A 673 -5.44 4.98 37.45
N ILE A 674 -5.53 4.49 38.69
CA ILE A 674 -4.71 4.98 39.79
C ILE A 674 -4.16 3.81 40.59
N LYS A 675 -2.82 3.70 40.64
CA LYS A 675 -2.12 2.66 41.39
C LYS A 675 -1.37 3.24 42.59
N GLY A 676 -1.36 2.52 43.69
CA GLY A 676 -0.72 2.88 44.96
C GLY A 676 -1.54 3.85 45.81
N ALA A 677 -2.81 4.13 45.47
CA ALA A 677 -3.62 5.06 46.25
C ALA A 677 -4.03 4.44 47.59
N HIS A 678 -4.08 5.26 48.64
CA HIS A 678 -4.51 4.81 49.96
C HIS A 678 -5.99 4.38 49.92
N SER A 679 -6.26 3.09 50.09
CA SER A 679 -7.58 2.49 49.81
C SER A 679 -8.76 3.12 50.57
N PRO A 680 -8.64 3.48 51.86
CA PRO A 680 -9.72 4.19 52.56
C PRO A 680 -10.06 5.57 52.01
N SER A 681 -9.15 6.18 51.24
CA SER A 681 -9.39 7.49 50.63
C SER A 681 -10.13 7.42 49.28
N LEU A 682 -10.20 6.24 48.63
CA LEU A 682 -10.78 6.06 47.30
C LEU A 682 -12.19 6.69 47.19
N PRO A 683 -13.16 6.41 48.08
CA PRO A 683 -14.51 6.94 47.91
C PRO A 683 -14.56 8.48 47.94
N TYR A 684 -13.68 9.12 48.69
CA TYR A 684 -13.71 10.56 48.91
C TYR A 684 -13.26 11.36 47.69
N PHE A 685 -12.19 10.92 47.02
CA PHE A 685 -11.72 11.61 45.82
C PHE A 685 -12.45 11.16 44.56
N ILE A 686 -12.95 9.91 44.49
CA ILE A 686 -13.79 9.47 43.36
C ILE A 686 -15.12 10.21 43.35
N ALA A 687 -15.68 10.57 44.51
CA ALA A 687 -16.88 11.41 44.60
C ALA A 687 -16.68 12.82 44.01
N GLN A 688 -15.43 13.27 43.81
CA GLN A 688 -15.14 14.55 43.15
C GLN A 688 -15.24 14.49 41.63
N LEU A 689 -15.43 13.30 41.04
CA LEU A 689 -15.38 13.05 39.59
C LEU A 689 -16.76 12.62 39.06
N PRO A 690 -17.70 13.55 38.84
CA PRO A 690 -19.10 13.22 38.54
C PRO A 690 -19.33 12.50 37.21
N ARG A 691 -18.38 12.66 36.26
CA ARG A 691 -18.46 12.07 34.90
C ARG A 691 -17.68 10.78 34.75
N LEU A 692 -17.09 10.25 35.82
CA LEU A 692 -16.26 9.05 35.77
C LEU A 692 -17.11 7.82 35.40
N ARG A 693 -16.68 7.10 34.36
CA ARG A 693 -17.32 5.86 33.86
C ARG A 693 -16.44 4.64 34.05
N SER A 694 -15.11 4.78 34.00
CA SER A 694 -14.17 3.68 34.17
C SER A 694 -13.17 3.96 35.28
N LEU A 695 -13.00 3.01 36.20
CA LEU A 695 -12.02 3.06 37.28
C LEU A 695 -11.17 1.78 37.29
N ASP A 696 -9.85 1.90 37.23
CA ASP A 696 -8.87 0.81 37.48
C ASP A 696 -7.97 1.20 38.65
N THR A 697 -8.07 0.50 39.78
CA THR A 697 -7.30 0.83 40.97
C THR A 697 -6.88 -0.39 41.77
N ASP A 698 -5.81 -0.24 42.55
CA ASP A 698 -5.37 -1.25 43.50
C ASP A 698 -6.00 -1.05 44.88
N TYR A 699 -6.16 -2.17 45.58
CA TYR A 699 -6.65 -2.23 46.94
C TYR A 699 -5.53 -2.75 47.85
N SER A 700 -5.17 -1.96 48.87
CA SER A 700 -4.19 -2.27 49.92
C SER A 700 -4.84 -2.10 51.30
N ASP A 701 -4.60 -3.04 52.22
CA ASP A 701 -5.29 -3.18 53.53
C ASP A 701 -4.95 -2.11 54.59
N ALA A 702 -4.52 -0.92 54.16
CA ALA A 702 -4.18 0.18 55.07
C ALA A 702 -5.43 0.87 55.63
N GLY A 703 -6.30 0.14 56.34
CA GLY A 703 -7.32 0.71 57.24
C GLY A 703 -8.77 0.43 56.89
N ASN A 704 -9.62 0.42 57.92
CA ASN A 704 -11.07 0.28 57.79
C ASN A 704 -11.67 1.51 57.09
N VAL A 705 -12.34 1.30 55.95
CA VAL A 705 -13.21 2.31 55.34
C VAL A 705 -14.38 2.54 56.27
N ARG A 706 -14.44 3.69 56.95
CA ARG A 706 -15.62 4.05 57.75
C ARG A 706 -16.74 4.48 56.81
N PRO A 707 -17.90 3.82 56.81
CA PRO A 707 -19.05 4.28 56.04
C PRO A 707 -19.57 5.58 56.64
N MET A 708 -19.28 6.73 56.02
CA MET A 708 -20.18 7.88 56.14
C MET A 708 -21.38 7.58 55.25
N SER A 709 -22.38 6.96 55.84
CA SER A 709 -23.65 6.64 55.19
C SER A 709 -24.33 7.92 54.67
N GLY A 710 -24.53 7.99 53.35
CA GLY A 710 -25.54 8.85 52.72
C GLY A 710 -25.12 10.21 52.15
N GLN A 711 -23.86 10.66 52.24
CA GLN A 711 -23.46 11.99 51.75
C GLN A 711 -22.54 12.02 50.51
N LEU A 712 -21.85 10.92 50.20
CA LEU A 712 -20.97 10.88 49.03
C LEU A 712 -21.78 10.54 47.78
N GLN A 713 -21.78 11.43 46.79
CA GLN A 713 -22.36 11.16 45.47
C GLN A 713 -21.32 10.46 44.59
N MET A 714 -21.45 9.14 44.44
CA MET A 714 -20.57 8.35 43.58
C MET A 714 -21.00 8.47 42.10
N PRO A 715 -20.05 8.44 41.15
CA PRO A 715 -20.34 8.53 39.73
C PRO A 715 -20.93 7.22 39.18
N ALA A 716 -21.57 7.32 38.00
CA ALA A 716 -22.19 6.19 37.33
C ALA A 716 -21.15 5.32 36.61
N LEU A 717 -20.38 4.55 37.37
CA LEU A 717 -19.36 3.65 36.83
C LEU A 717 -19.99 2.58 35.92
N GLU A 718 -19.43 2.46 34.72
CA GLU A 718 -19.70 1.42 33.73
C GLU A 718 -18.66 0.30 33.81
N LYS A 719 -17.41 0.62 34.18
CA LYS A 719 -16.32 -0.34 34.31
C LYS A 719 -15.57 -0.13 35.63
N LEU A 720 -15.41 -1.20 36.39
CA LEU A 720 -14.62 -1.22 37.61
C LEU A 720 -13.61 -2.36 37.57
N THR A 721 -12.33 -2.03 37.64
CA THR A 721 -11.21 -2.97 37.79
C THR A 721 -10.55 -2.74 39.14
N LEU A 722 -10.48 -3.81 39.93
CA LEU A 722 -9.81 -3.82 41.23
C LEU A 722 -8.65 -4.79 41.19
N ARG A 723 -7.50 -4.38 41.71
CA ARG A 723 -6.29 -5.20 41.83
C ARG A 723 -5.96 -5.41 43.30
N ALA A 724 -5.86 -6.65 43.76
CA ALA A 724 -5.56 -6.96 45.15
C ALA A 724 -4.42 -7.98 45.28
N SER A 725 -3.48 -7.73 46.19
CA SER A 725 -2.39 -8.65 46.55
C SER A 725 -2.78 -9.48 47.79
N SER A 726 -2.53 -10.80 47.79
CA SER A 726 -2.90 -11.69 48.91
C SER A 726 -1.95 -11.65 50.12
N ILE A 727 -1.01 -10.71 50.17
CA ILE A 727 -0.14 -10.59 51.34
C ILE A 727 -0.96 -9.80 52.35
N ASP A 728 -1.68 -10.50 53.24
CA ASP A 728 -1.82 -10.16 54.67
C ASP A 728 -2.95 -10.93 55.40
N ALA A 729 -2.72 -11.18 56.69
CA ALA A 729 -3.39 -12.18 57.54
C ALA A 729 -4.85 -11.87 57.96
N ALA A 730 -5.42 -10.73 57.56
CA ALA A 730 -6.80 -10.32 57.90
C ALA A 730 -7.84 -10.67 56.84
N GLY A 731 -7.41 -11.13 55.66
CA GLY A 731 -8.29 -11.53 54.56
C GLY A 731 -9.01 -10.37 53.85
N PRO A 732 -9.65 -10.64 52.70
CA PRO A 732 -10.18 -9.63 51.76
C PRO A 732 -11.48 -8.91 52.22
N VAL A 733 -11.79 -8.85 53.52
CA VAL A 733 -13.11 -8.41 54.00
C VAL A 733 -13.40 -6.93 53.68
N GLY A 734 -12.40 -6.05 53.81
CA GLY A 734 -12.55 -4.62 53.52
C GLY A 734 -12.75 -4.29 52.03
N LEU A 735 -12.25 -5.14 51.13
CA LEU A 735 -12.36 -4.97 49.68
C LEU A 735 -13.82 -4.89 49.24
N TRP A 736 -14.63 -5.85 49.70
CA TRP A 736 -16.04 -5.94 49.31
C TRP A 736 -16.85 -4.76 49.83
N GLY A 737 -16.61 -4.33 51.08
CA GLY A 737 -17.26 -3.15 51.65
C GLY A 737 -16.89 -1.86 50.91
N CYS A 738 -15.61 -1.67 50.58
CA CYS A 738 -15.16 -0.54 49.77
C CYS A 738 -15.80 -0.56 48.37
N THR A 739 -15.85 -1.74 47.73
CA THR A 739 -16.48 -1.93 46.42
C THR A 739 -17.97 -1.60 46.44
N GLN A 740 -18.68 -2.01 47.49
CA GLN A 740 -20.09 -1.66 47.69
C GLN A 740 -20.28 -0.14 47.79
N ILE A 741 -19.41 0.57 48.52
CA ILE A 741 -19.45 2.03 48.61
C ILE A 741 -19.26 2.65 47.22
N LEU A 742 -18.25 2.19 46.46
CA LEU A 742 -17.96 2.71 45.13
C LEU A 742 -19.14 2.56 44.14
N LEU A 743 -19.97 1.53 44.34
CA LEU A 743 -21.09 1.18 43.47
C LEU A 743 -22.47 1.62 44.01
N SER A 744 -22.53 2.27 45.17
CA SER A 744 -23.78 2.42 45.95
C SER A 744 -24.84 3.40 45.42
N ASN A 745 -24.53 4.29 44.46
CA ASN A 745 -25.40 5.45 44.17
C ASN A 745 -26.15 5.46 42.83
N LYS A 746 -25.80 4.60 41.86
CA LYS A 746 -26.38 4.65 40.50
C LYS A 746 -26.80 3.27 40.02
N ILE A 747 -28.10 3.00 40.09
CA ILE A 747 -28.69 1.73 39.66
C ILE A 747 -28.44 1.52 38.16
N GLY A 748 -27.97 0.32 37.80
CA GLY A 748 -27.90 -0.12 36.40
C GLY A 748 -26.83 0.54 35.51
N SER A 749 -25.78 1.16 36.07
CA SER A 749 -24.69 1.69 35.25
C SER A 749 -23.60 0.66 34.91
N LEU A 750 -23.26 -0.23 35.85
CA LEU A 750 -22.10 -1.12 35.74
C LEU A 750 -22.29 -2.21 34.67
N ARG A 751 -21.38 -2.25 33.70
CA ARG A 751 -21.31 -3.23 32.61
C ARG A 751 -20.18 -4.23 32.77
N GLU A 752 -19.02 -3.80 33.29
CA GLU A 752 -17.86 -4.67 33.51
C GLU A 752 -17.37 -4.55 34.96
N PHE A 753 -17.35 -5.68 35.67
CA PHE A 753 -16.65 -5.83 36.95
C PHE A 753 -15.45 -6.77 36.77
N ARG A 754 -14.27 -6.31 37.15
CA ARG A 754 -13.03 -7.07 37.07
C ARG A 754 -12.30 -7.06 38.40
N LEU A 755 -11.89 -8.24 38.86
CA LEU A 755 -11.06 -8.42 40.03
C LEU A 755 -9.81 -9.20 39.63
N GLN A 756 -8.64 -8.57 39.79
CA GLN A 756 -7.33 -9.18 39.57
C GLN A 756 -6.68 -9.43 40.92
N THR A 757 -6.68 -10.68 41.36
CA THR A 757 -6.03 -11.10 42.60
C THR A 757 -4.73 -11.82 42.32
N PHE A 758 -3.64 -11.38 42.94
CA PHE A 758 -2.38 -12.12 42.94
C PHE A 758 -2.24 -12.84 44.29
N SER A 759 -2.25 -14.17 44.30
CA SER A 759 -2.18 -14.94 45.55
C SER A 759 -0.92 -15.79 45.70
N ALA A 760 -0.18 -15.55 46.80
CA ALA A 760 0.95 -16.35 47.24
C ALA A 760 0.64 -17.21 48.48
N LEU A 761 -0.37 -16.87 49.29
CA LEU A 761 -0.56 -17.45 50.64
C LEU A 761 -2.03 -17.68 51.08
N GLY A 762 -3.05 -17.52 50.23
CA GLY A 762 -4.45 -17.73 50.65
C GLY A 762 -5.52 -17.77 49.56
N GLU A 763 -6.67 -18.36 49.87
CA GLU A 763 -7.84 -18.42 48.99
C GLU A 763 -8.70 -17.17 49.14
N THR A 764 -8.94 -16.45 48.04
CA THR A 764 -9.92 -15.35 47.97
C THR A 764 -11.16 -15.89 47.28
N SER A 765 -12.31 -15.82 47.94
CA SER A 765 -13.61 -16.16 47.37
C SER A 765 -14.50 -14.91 47.25
N VAL A 766 -15.39 -14.89 46.26
CA VAL A 766 -16.40 -13.84 46.16
C VAL A 766 -17.57 -14.18 47.09
N PRO A 767 -17.90 -13.34 48.10
CA PRO A 767 -19.02 -13.61 48.98
C PRO A 767 -20.35 -13.58 48.22
N ARG A 768 -21.21 -14.59 48.41
CA ARG A 768 -22.59 -14.61 47.91
C ARG A 768 -23.39 -13.31 48.20
N PRO A 769 -23.29 -12.69 49.39
CA PRO A 769 -23.94 -11.40 49.66
C PRO A 769 -23.53 -10.28 48.70
N PHE A 770 -22.28 -10.28 48.23
CA PHE A 770 -21.79 -9.30 47.26
C PHE A 770 -22.41 -9.52 45.87
N ILE A 771 -22.53 -10.77 45.42
CA ILE A 771 -23.21 -11.11 44.17
C ILE A 771 -24.67 -10.64 44.20
N LEU A 772 -25.37 -10.88 45.31
CA LEU A 772 -26.75 -10.44 45.50
C LEU A 772 -26.87 -8.91 45.52
N PHE A 773 -25.93 -8.21 46.17
CA PHE A 773 -25.85 -6.75 46.11
C PHE A 773 -25.68 -6.25 44.66
N LEU A 774 -24.76 -6.83 43.89
CA LEU A 774 -24.55 -6.46 42.49
C LEU A 774 -25.80 -6.73 41.65
N ALA A 775 -26.50 -7.83 41.89
CA ALA A 775 -27.74 -8.14 41.19
C ALA A 775 -28.83 -7.11 41.52
N GLN A 776 -28.93 -6.70 42.79
CA GLN A 776 -29.89 -5.70 43.25
C GLN A 776 -29.64 -4.32 42.63
N VAL A 777 -28.38 -3.89 42.54
CA VAL A 777 -28.03 -2.52 42.09
C VAL A 777 -27.79 -2.47 40.57
N HIS A 778 -27.18 -3.49 39.98
CA HIS A 778 -26.69 -3.48 38.59
C HIS A 778 -27.12 -4.70 37.74
N GLY A 779 -28.03 -5.55 38.23
CA GLY A 779 -28.40 -6.80 37.58
C GLY A 779 -28.78 -6.69 36.10
N GLN A 780 -29.48 -5.61 35.72
CA GLN A 780 -29.97 -5.39 34.35
C GLN A 780 -28.90 -4.89 33.35
N ALA A 781 -27.71 -4.50 33.83
CA ALA A 781 -26.69 -3.84 33.03
C ALA A 781 -25.39 -4.62 32.91
N LEU A 782 -25.08 -5.48 33.90
CA LEU A 782 -23.80 -6.19 33.92
C LEU A 782 -23.67 -7.18 32.76
N GLN A 783 -22.59 -7.03 32.00
CA GLN A 783 -22.26 -7.85 30.83
C GLN A 783 -21.01 -8.69 31.07
N ARG A 784 -20.05 -8.22 31.87
CA ARG A 784 -18.79 -8.91 32.10
C ARG A 784 -18.51 -9.02 33.59
N PHE A 785 -18.30 -10.25 34.06
CA PHE A 785 -17.91 -10.54 35.43
C PHE A 785 -16.61 -11.34 35.44
N LEU A 786 -15.50 -10.67 35.71
CA LEU A 786 -14.16 -11.17 35.43
C LEU A 786 -13.30 -11.20 36.69
N VAL A 787 -13.42 -12.26 37.49
CA VAL A 787 -12.74 -12.42 38.78
C VAL A 787 -11.52 -13.36 38.73
N GLY A 788 -11.19 -13.88 37.55
CA GLY A 788 -9.91 -14.53 37.26
C GLY A 788 -9.62 -15.72 38.17
N THR A 789 -8.64 -15.56 39.07
CA THR A 789 -8.15 -16.59 40.00
C THR A 789 -8.93 -16.66 41.33
N THR A 790 -9.97 -15.84 41.48
CA THR A 790 -10.85 -15.81 42.66
C THR A 790 -11.86 -16.97 42.61
N LEU A 791 -12.09 -17.61 43.76
CA LEU A 791 -12.97 -18.77 43.87
C LEU A 791 -14.45 -18.39 43.84
N LEU A 792 -15.22 -19.13 43.05
CA LEU A 792 -16.68 -19.18 43.07
C LEU A 792 -17.14 -20.63 43.27
N THR A 793 -18.28 -20.83 43.93
CA THR A 793 -18.94 -22.14 43.92
C THR A 793 -19.77 -22.30 42.64
N LEU A 794 -20.11 -23.54 42.25
CA LEU A 794 -21.03 -23.77 41.12
C LEU A 794 -22.40 -23.11 41.35
N GLY A 795 -22.88 -23.07 42.61
CA GLY A 795 -24.10 -22.37 42.98
C GLY A 795 -23.99 -20.84 42.81
N ASP A 796 -22.80 -20.26 42.93
CA ASP A 796 -22.54 -18.85 42.65
C ASP A 796 -22.54 -18.53 41.16
N VAL A 797 -22.05 -19.45 40.34
CA VAL A 797 -22.12 -19.32 38.88
C VAL A 797 -23.56 -19.44 38.38
N ALA A 798 -24.33 -20.39 38.89
CA ALA A 798 -25.77 -20.46 38.62
C ALA A 798 -26.47 -19.15 38.98
N CYS A 799 -26.18 -18.61 40.16
CA CYS A 799 -26.74 -17.32 40.59
C CYS A 799 -26.34 -16.17 39.66
N LEU A 800 -25.08 -16.09 39.22
CA LEU A 800 -24.63 -15.09 38.25
C LEU A 800 -25.35 -15.25 36.90
N CYS A 801 -25.53 -16.48 36.43
CA CYS A 801 -26.20 -16.75 35.17
C CYS A 801 -27.71 -16.43 35.22
N ASP A 802 -28.35 -16.64 36.36
CA ASP A 802 -29.78 -16.38 36.56
C ASP A 802 -30.08 -14.90 36.79
N MET A 803 -29.27 -14.22 37.61
CA MET A 803 -29.54 -12.87 38.07
C MET A 803 -29.10 -11.76 37.11
N PHE A 804 -28.22 -12.08 36.14
CA PHE A 804 -27.65 -11.11 35.20
C PHE A 804 -28.00 -11.49 33.76
N PRO A 805 -29.18 -11.09 33.26
CA PRO A 805 -29.69 -11.53 31.95
C PRO A 805 -28.83 -11.07 30.76
N ARG A 806 -27.99 -10.05 30.93
CA ARG A 806 -27.09 -9.52 29.89
C ARG A 806 -25.65 -10.02 30.01
N LEU A 807 -25.37 -11.02 30.85
CA LEU A 807 -24.02 -11.55 31.05
C LEU A 807 -23.50 -12.20 29.75
N GLU A 808 -22.42 -11.65 29.21
CA GLU A 808 -21.73 -12.08 27.99
C GLU A 808 -20.38 -12.76 28.27
N GLU A 809 -19.67 -12.33 29.32
CA GLU A 809 -18.37 -12.91 29.69
C GLU A 809 -18.26 -13.21 31.18
N LEU A 810 -17.80 -14.41 31.50
CA LEU A 810 -17.56 -14.86 32.87
C LEU A 810 -16.14 -15.43 33.00
N SER A 811 -15.36 -14.95 33.97
CA SER A 811 -14.02 -15.49 34.27
C SER A 811 -13.87 -15.75 35.77
N CYS A 812 -13.56 -16.98 36.16
CA CYS A 812 -13.45 -17.39 37.56
C CYS A 812 -12.59 -18.66 37.75
N ALA A 813 -12.36 -19.04 39.01
CA ALA A 813 -11.71 -20.29 39.38
C ALA A 813 -12.64 -21.15 40.25
N PHE A 814 -12.54 -22.48 40.12
CA PHE A 814 -13.24 -23.45 40.97
C PHE A 814 -12.25 -24.35 41.71
N PRO A 815 -12.56 -24.78 42.94
CA PRO A 815 -11.74 -25.73 43.68
C PRO A 815 -11.88 -27.16 43.14
N ASN A 816 -13.09 -27.60 42.79
CA ASN A 816 -13.41 -28.88 42.14
C ASN A 816 -14.44 -28.60 41.05
N TYR A 817 -14.16 -28.95 39.80
CA TYR A 817 -15.11 -28.75 38.71
C TYR A 817 -15.54 -30.12 38.15
N GLU A 818 -16.85 -30.33 38.09
CA GLU A 818 -17.47 -31.45 37.38
C GLU A 818 -18.05 -30.88 36.08
N THR A 819 -17.78 -31.54 34.95
CA THR A 819 -18.16 -31.04 33.62
C THR A 819 -19.67 -30.81 33.49
N ARG A 820 -20.47 -31.75 34.05
CA ARG A 820 -21.93 -31.61 34.15
C ARG A 820 -22.34 -30.42 35.02
N GLY A 821 -21.66 -30.21 36.13
CA GLY A 821 -21.92 -29.09 37.05
C GLY A 821 -21.72 -27.72 36.38
N ILE A 822 -20.69 -27.56 35.55
CA ILE A 822 -20.46 -26.32 34.79
C ILE A 822 -21.56 -26.11 33.74
N ARG A 823 -21.92 -27.19 33.02
CA ARG A 823 -22.98 -27.15 32.00
C ARG A 823 -24.31 -26.71 32.62
N ASP A 824 -24.67 -27.30 33.74
CA ASP A 824 -25.93 -27.02 34.44
C ASP A 824 -25.92 -25.62 35.06
N ALA A 825 -24.81 -25.22 35.69
CA ALA A 825 -24.68 -23.89 36.29
C ALA A 825 -24.73 -22.74 35.26
N THR A 826 -24.36 -23.01 34.01
CA THR A 826 -24.40 -21.99 32.94
C THR A 826 -25.65 -22.06 32.06
N ALA A 827 -26.57 -23.00 32.31
CA ALA A 827 -27.67 -23.34 31.42
C ALA A 827 -28.60 -22.15 31.10
N HIS A 828 -28.83 -21.26 32.07
CA HIS A 828 -29.70 -20.08 31.91
C HIS A 828 -28.98 -18.84 31.36
N ALA A 829 -27.67 -18.92 31.11
CA ALA A 829 -26.87 -17.82 30.58
C ALA A 829 -26.99 -17.72 29.05
N TYR A 830 -28.15 -17.30 28.55
CA TYR A 830 -28.45 -17.28 27.11
C TYR A 830 -27.56 -16.33 26.31
N ASN A 831 -27.11 -15.22 26.93
CA ASN A 831 -26.26 -14.22 26.29
C ASN A 831 -24.76 -14.47 26.50
N LEU A 832 -24.39 -15.51 27.26
CA LEU A 832 -22.98 -15.81 27.55
C LEU A 832 -22.27 -16.23 26.27
N ARG A 833 -21.23 -15.48 25.90
CA ARG A 833 -20.40 -15.70 24.70
C ARG A 833 -19.07 -16.36 25.05
N SER A 834 -18.51 -16.03 26.21
CA SER A 834 -17.22 -16.52 26.65
C SER A 834 -17.23 -16.90 28.14
N ILE A 835 -16.66 -18.07 28.45
CA ILE A 835 -16.38 -18.47 29.83
C ILE A 835 -14.90 -18.88 29.96
N ARG A 836 -14.22 -18.32 30.96
CA ARG A 836 -12.85 -18.67 31.33
C ARG A 836 -12.80 -19.24 32.74
N ILE A 837 -12.29 -20.45 32.83
CA ILE A 837 -12.17 -21.23 34.05
C ILE A 837 -10.68 -21.46 34.29
N ASN A 838 -10.11 -20.75 35.26
CA ASN A 838 -8.69 -20.87 35.56
C ASN A 838 -8.48 -22.10 36.47
N ARG A 839 -7.73 -23.11 35.98
CA ARG A 839 -7.31 -24.28 36.78
C ARG A 839 -6.20 -23.87 37.75
N ARG A 840 -6.25 -24.34 39.00
CA ARG A 840 -5.07 -24.36 39.88
C ARG A 840 -4.42 -25.74 39.80
N LEU A 841 -3.14 -25.78 39.41
CA LEU A 841 -2.31 -26.97 39.54
C LEU A 841 -1.92 -27.11 41.01
N PHE A 842 -2.44 -28.11 41.72
CA PHE A 842 -1.91 -28.47 43.02
C PHE A 842 -0.49 -29.04 42.83
N SER A 843 0.52 -28.24 43.19
CA SER A 843 1.84 -28.72 43.58
C SER A 843 1.96 -28.42 45.07
N VAL A 844 1.80 -29.43 45.92
CA VAL A 844 2.24 -29.34 47.31
C VAL A 844 3.76 -29.47 47.27
N PRO A 845 4.55 -28.45 47.62
CA PRO A 845 5.95 -28.68 47.90
C PRO A 845 5.99 -29.42 49.23
N SER A 846 6.43 -30.67 49.21
CA SER A 846 6.89 -31.36 50.41
C SER A 846 8.14 -30.62 50.94
N LEU A 847 7.91 -29.53 51.66
CA LEU A 847 8.92 -28.80 52.42
C LEU A 847 9.20 -29.59 53.71
N ARG A 848 10.24 -30.43 53.65
CA ARG A 848 10.99 -30.83 54.84
C ARG A 848 11.60 -29.55 55.44
N VAL A 849 11.00 -29.05 56.50
CA VAL A 849 11.60 -28.00 57.34
C VAL A 849 12.65 -28.67 58.25
N PRO A 850 13.91 -28.22 58.26
CA PRO A 850 14.85 -28.58 59.32
C PRO A 850 14.43 -27.85 60.61
N LEU A 851 14.25 -28.61 61.68
CA LEU A 851 14.09 -28.08 63.04
C LEU A 851 15.30 -27.21 63.41
N SER A 852 15.09 -25.91 63.60
CA SER A 852 15.94 -25.09 64.48
C SER A 852 15.12 -24.58 65.66
N LYS A 853 15.50 -25.04 66.86
CA LYS A 853 14.99 -24.61 68.16
C LYS A 853 15.14 -23.11 68.37
N ASN A 854 14.10 -22.42 68.85
CA ASN A 854 14.09 -21.69 70.14
C ASN A 854 12.82 -20.84 70.31
N LEU A 855 11.99 -21.22 71.31
CA LEU A 855 11.34 -20.42 72.38
C LEU A 855 11.05 -18.92 72.08
N SER A 856 9.86 -18.34 72.32
CA SER A 856 8.99 -18.46 73.49
C SER A 856 7.67 -17.67 73.38
N ASN A 857 6.65 -18.18 74.08
CA ASN A 857 5.61 -17.51 74.88
C ASN A 857 4.30 -16.89 74.31
N SER A 858 3.22 -17.45 74.88
CA SER A 858 1.87 -16.91 75.20
C SER A 858 0.87 -16.75 74.04
N GLY A 859 -0.35 -17.27 74.08
CA GLY A 859 -1.09 -18.04 75.08
C GLY A 859 -2.60 -17.94 74.77
N ASN A 860 -3.31 -19.08 74.86
CA ASN A 860 -4.78 -19.26 74.98
C ASN A 860 -5.67 -18.92 73.75
N THR A 861 -6.71 -19.65 73.35
CA THR A 861 -7.38 -20.87 73.88
C THR A 861 -8.34 -21.44 72.82
N LEU A 862 -8.24 -22.76 72.60
CA LEU A 862 -9.25 -23.80 72.30
C LEU A 862 -10.57 -23.52 71.53
N GLY A 863 -10.73 -24.35 70.48
CA GLY A 863 -12.00 -24.82 69.89
C GLY A 863 -11.79 -26.12 69.09
N THR A 864 -11.68 -27.23 69.82
CA THR A 864 -11.71 -28.68 69.46
C THR A 864 -11.97 -29.13 68.00
N SER A 865 -11.01 -29.90 67.45
CA SER A 865 -11.18 -30.80 66.29
C SER A 865 -11.02 -32.25 66.76
N VAL A 866 -12.08 -33.05 66.65
CA VAL A 866 -12.07 -34.51 66.82
C VAL A 866 -11.43 -35.13 65.58
N ALA A 867 -10.32 -35.85 65.75
CA ALA A 867 -9.71 -36.64 64.70
C ALA A 867 -10.49 -37.97 64.54
N LEU A 868 -11.09 -38.17 63.38
CA LEU A 868 -11.51 -39.49 62.91
C LEU A 868 -10.50 -39.95 61.86
N THR A 869 -9.74 -40.99 62.17
CA THR A 869 -8.91 -41.72 61.22
C THR A 869 -9.78 -42.79 60.53
N PRO A 870 -9.82 -42.87 59.18
CA PRO A 870 -10.33 -44.05 58.49
C PRO A 870 -9.17 -45.07 58.37
N LYS A 871 -9.08 -45.98 59.34
CA LYS A 871 -8.67 -47.35 59.07
C LYS A 871 -9.98 -48.14 59.09
N ASP A 872 -10.30 -48.76 57.95
CA ASP A 872 -11.39 -49.72 57.68
C ASP A 872 -12.26 -49.30 56.48
N ALA A 873 -11.62 -49.20 55.32
CA ALA A 873 -12.21 -49.52 54.02
C ALA A 873 -11.03 -49.73 53.06
N GLY A 874 -10.73 -50.99 52.74
CA GLY A 874 -9.65 -51.32 51.82
C GLY A 874 -9.97 -50.77 50.42
N CYS A 875 -9.18 -49.80 49.97
CA CYS A 875 -8.99 -49.44 48.57
C CYS A 875 -7.53 -49.02 48.40
N ASP A 876 -6.91 -49.47 47.31
CA ASP A 876 -5.49 -49.35 46.96
C ASP A 876 -5.12 -47.88 46.65
N PRO A 877 -3.92 -47.37 47.01
CA PRO A 877 -3.50 -46.00 46.70
C PRO A 877 -3.28 -45.74 45.19
N ASP A 878 -3.30 -46.78 44.36
CA ASP A 878 -3.20 -46.67 42.89
C ASP A 878 -4.56 -46.45 42.19
N GLU A 879 -5.69 -46.44 42.93
CA GLU A 879 -7.03 -46.13 42.39
C GLU A 879 -7.44 -44.64 42.45
N ILE A 880 -6.59 -43.73 42.93
CA ILE A 880 -6.87 -42.26 42.90
C ILE A 880 -6.30 -41.60 41.62
N SER A 881 -5.85 -42.38 40.63
CA SER A 881 -5.41 -41.87 39.32
C SER A 881 -6.41 -42.14 38.18
N ALA A 882 -7.57 -42.73 38.48
CA ALA A 882 -8.64 -42.94 37.51
C ALA A 882 -9.82 -42.00 37.80
N HIS A 883 -10.16 -41.17 36.82
CA HIS A 883 -11.27 -40.20 36.79
C HIS A 883 -10.99 -38.76 37.29
N GLU A 884 -9.93 -38.11 36.80
CA GLU A 884 -10.09 -36.67 36.48
C GLU A 884 -10.75 -36.57 35.11
N GLU A 885 -12.07 -36.34 35.08
CA GLU A 885 -12.78 -35.99 33.84
C GLU A 885 -12.16 -34.71 33.24
N SER A 886 -11.28 -34.89 32.26
CA SER A 886 -10.76 -33.78 31.47
C SER A 886 -11.87 -33.22 30.59
N PHE A 887 -12.10 -31.91 30.65
CA PHE A 887 -13.10 -31.22 29.83
C PHE A 887 -12.81 -31.47 28.34
N SER A 888 -13.70 -32.18 27.65
CA SER A 888 -13.48 -32.67 26.29
C SER A 888 -14.03 -31.71 25.23
N ILE A 889 -13.65 -31.94 23.97
CA ILE A 889 -14.21 -31.22 22.82
C ILE A 889 -15.72 -31.46 22.67
N THR A 890 -16.20 -32.66 23.00
CA THR A 890 -17.62 -33.02 22.99
C THR A 890 -18.39 -32.21 24.03
N ASP A 891 -17.83 -32.05 25.24
CA ASP A 891 -18.45 -31.25 26.29
C ASP A 891 -18.57 -29.77 25.89
N ALA A 892 -17.53 -29.23 25.23
CA ALA A 892 -17.55 -27.89 24.67
C ALA A 892 -18.64 -27.74 23.59
N GLU A 893 -18.74 -28.72 22.69
CA GLU A 893 -19.74 -28.75 21.63
C GLU A 893 -21.17 -28.78 22.19
N GLU A 894 -21.46 -29.65 23.17
CA GLU A 894 -22.77 -29.71 23.84
C GLU A 894 -23.14 -28.36 24.49
N MET A 895 -22.19 -27.73 25.18
CA MET A 895 -22.42 -26.41 25.81
C MET A 895 -22.63 -25.29 24.78
N MET A 896 -21.94 -25.32 23.64
CA MET A 896 -22.05 -24.29 22.59
C MET A 896 -23.30 -24.46 21.71
N LEU A 897 -23.75 -25.70 21.50
CA LEU A 897 -24.90 -26.05 20.65
C LEU A 897 -26.22 -26.19 21.41
N ARG A 898 -26.24 -26.07 22.75
CA ARG A 898 -27.48 -26.07 23.53
C ARG A 898 -28.47 -25.00 23.02
N PRO A 899 -29.80 -25.22 23.17
CA PRO A 899 -30.81 -24.26 22.70
C PRO A 899 -30.58 -22.86 23.26
N ARG A 900 -30.62 -21.85 22.37
CA ARG A 900 -30.45 -20.43 22.70
C ARG A 900 -29.07 -20.04 23.25
N SER A 901 -28.05 -20.89 23.11
CA SER A 901 -26.69 -20.57 23.52
C SER A 901 -26.00 -19.60 22.56
N CYS A 902 -25.47 -18.50 23.10
CA CYS A 902 -24.53 -17.63 22.40
C CYS A 902 -23.06 -18.00 22.65
N LEU A 903 -22.79 -19.09 23.39
CA LEU A 903 -21.45 -19.46 23.84
C LEU A 903 -20.60 -19.91 22.64
N ARG A 904 -19.46 -19.24 22.43
CA ARG A 904 -18.53 -19.54 21.32
C ARG A 904 -17.09 -19.69 21.76
N GLN A 905 -16.79 -19.33 23.02
CA GLN A 905 -15.46 -19.52 23.59
C GLN A 905 -15.56 -20.11 24.99
N ILE A 906 -14.84 -21.20 25.21
CA ILE A 906 -14.70 -21.86 26.51
C ILE A 906 -13.21 -22.06 26.76
N THR A 907 -12.69 -21.52 27.86
CA THR A 907 -11.31 -21.74 28.28
C THR A 907 -11.32 -22.46 29.62
N VAL A 908 -10.67 -23.61 29.71
CA VAL A 908 -10.51 -24.40 30.95
C VAL A 908 -9.03 -24.70 31.16
N GLY A 909 -8.40 -24.00 32.10
CA GLY A 909 -6.96 -24.06 32.32
C GLY A 909 -6.17 -23.66 31.07
N LEU A 910 -5.35 -24.59 30.56
CA LEU A 910 -4.54 -24.40 29.36
C LEU A 910 -5.28 -24.75 28.05
N LEU A 911 -6.52 -25.23 28.13
CA LEU A 911 -7.29 -25.60 26.95
C LEU A 911 -8.27 -24.48 26.61
N SER A 912 -8.28 -24.03 25.35
CA SER A 912 -9.31 -23.13 24.84
C SER A 912 -10.02 -23.75 23.65
N PHE A 913 -11.34 -23.72 23.69
CA PHE A 913 -12.23 -24.19 22.65
C PHE A 913 -12.92 -22.99 22.01
N LYS A 914 -12.90 -22.92 20.67
CA LYS A 914 -13.51 -21.84 19.88
C LYS A 914 -14.44 -22.43 18.84
N GLY A 915 -15.71 -22.05 18.89
CA GLY A 915 -16.74 -22.51 17.97
C GLY A 915 -17.19 -21.41 17.02
N GLU A 916 -17.37 -21.73 15.74
CA GLU A 916 -17.88 -20.82 14.71
C GLU A 916 -18.79 -21.55 13.71
N TRP A 917 -19.77 -20.84 13.17
CA TRP A 917 -20.61 -21.35 12.07
C TRP A 917 -19.92 -21.03 10.74
N VAL A 918 -19.62 -22.06 9.96
CA VAL A 918 -18.91 -21.93 8.67
C VAL A 918 -19.81 -22.43 7.55
N HIS A 919 -19.79 -21.72 6.42
CA HIS A 919 -20.47 -22.15 5.21
C HIS A 919 -19.82 -23.43 4.66
N ASP A 920 -20.60 -24.48 4.46
CA ASP A 920 -20.12 -25.72 3.88
C ASP A 920 -20.20 -25.63 2.35
N ALA A 921 -19.05 -25.51 1.69
CA ALA A 921 -18.98 -25.43 0.23
C ALA A 921 -19.38 -26.76 -0.46
N SER A 922 -19.54 -27.85 0.28
CA SER A 922 -19.88 -29.17 -0.25
C SER A 922 -21.38 -29.45 -0.38
N ALA A 923 -22.24 -28.59 0.19
CA ALA A 923 -23.68 -28.69 0.04
C ALA A 923 -24.28 -27.31 -0.22
N GLN A 924 -25.05 -27.18 -1.32
CA GLN A 924 -25.83 -25.98 -1.61
C GLN A 924 -26.79 -25.75 -0.44
N GLU A 925 -26.52 -24.74 0.40
CA GLU A 925 -27.30 -24.31 1.57
C GLU A 925 -27.07 -25.04 2.91
N SER A 926 -25.87 -25.56 3.23
CA SER A 926 -25.59 -26.02 4.61
C SER A 926 -24.52 -25.19 5.33
N VAL A 927 -24.83 -24.77 6.55
CA VAL A 927 -23.87 -24.22 7.53
C VAL A 927 -23.50 -25.33 8.50
N ARG A 928 -22.21 -25.53 8.74
CA ARG A 928 -21.70 -26.49 9.73
C ARG A 928 -21.06 -25.77 10.90
N PHE A 929 -21.24 -26.28 12.11
CA PHE A 929 -20.54 -25.78 13.28
C PHE A 929 -19.13 -26.36 13.30
N LYS A 930 -18.13 -25.49 13.29
CA LYS A 930 -16.71 -25.85 13.37
C LYS A 930 -16.20 -25.51 14.76
N LEU A 931 -15.60 -26.49 15.42
CA LEU A 931 -15.02 -26.35 16.75
C LEU A 931 -13.51 -26.59 16.67
N GLU A 932 -12.73 -25.62 17.16
CA GLU A 932 -11.28 -25.67 17.24
C GLU A 932 -10.84 -25.75 18.70
N GLN A 933 -9.92 -26.68 18.99
CA GLN A 933 -9.25 -26.78 20.28
C GLN A 933 -7.83 -26.25 20.14
N VAL A 934 -7.48 -25.26 20.96
CA VAL A 934 -6.17 -24.64 21.03
C VAL A 934 -5.60 -24.88 22.43
N GLN A 935 -4.38 -25.40 22.49
CA GLN A 935 -3.62 -25.48 23.73
C GLN A 935 -2.84 -24.18 23.92
N LEU A 936 -3.12 -23.47 25.01
CA LEU A 936 -2.40 -22.26 25.39
C LEU A 936 -1.03 -22.67 25.95
N GLU A 937 0.05 -22.14 25.39
CA GLU A 937 1.38 -22.22 26.00
C GLU A 937 1.35 -21.48 27.35
N ASP A 938 2.19 -21.91 28.31
CA ASP A 938 2.22 -21.42 29.69
C ASP A 938 2.46 -19.89 29.71
N MET A 939 1.38 -19.12 29.64
CA MET A 939 1.37 -17.66 29.57
C MET A 939 1.72 -17.10 30.95
N ARG A 940 3.00 -17.18 31.33
CA ARG A 940 3.59 -16.40 32.44
C ARG A 940 3.72 -14.90 32.10
N GLY A 941 2.91 -14.39 31.18
CA GLY A 941 3.16 -13.13 30.48
C GLY A 941 2.01 -12.12 30.50
N GLU A 942 1.04 -12.21 31.41
CA GLU A 942 0.12 -11.10 31.74
C GLU A 942 -0.29 -11.21 33.22
N ALA A 943 0.62 -10.82 34.11
CA ALA A 943 0.35 -10.58 35.53
C ALA A 943 0.46 -9.08 35.85
#